data_AF-A0A1H0HMJ4-F1
#
_entry.id   AF-A0A1H0HMJ4-F1
#
_cell.length_a   1.000
_cell.length_b   1.000
_cell.length_c   1.000
_cell.angle_alpha   90.00
_cell.angle_beta   90.00
_cell.angle_gamma   90.00
#
_symmetry.space_group_name_H-M   'P 1'
#
loop_
_entity.id
_entity.type
_entity.pdbx_description
1 polymer ?
#
loop_
_entity_poly.entity_id
_entity_poly.type
_entity_poly.pdbx_seq_one_letter_code
_entity_poly.pdbx_strand_id
1 'polypeptide(L)'
;MELKKLFSTILLLTAIPCTLFAQPSVTGDTRFARGATMAFGRIKSVATNGGPTITKRGFCIAENPNPTVDDSVSTKMLSSNGTIYYFVNLKPSTKYYMRAYATNQSGVTGYGDVIKFYTLPKGNVTYWYNNGGDDAANTRINNALTDACNIFSNLTSIQKKFNVGYSAGTPTADCYYDDEPWMNMGANSSYQRTGTIMHEMQHGLGVIPYTTQWNKNILRSGLNGDGNGTGYWLGDRVSAFLDFWDNTTGSRLNGDYQHMWPYGINGAHEDDGTLKTYYANAMIGQALGEDGLEHRSNTFAEPCYLFDQEDNVKYYLKNESDERGLYTSYLTLTNTGALKWKTMSSAEVQQNDSAAWYITFTPDNQYYQFRNVATGKYLTYSGAFMLMNRKTITNADNFHLMKGRVDVGSGSQAKRGYWLIHPTGNLTPNCLQANANGAIGSATFNIANTATAQRWLILTASEAEQIEANLVEDIKQKTTDVLSHIKPLAEVPHTERVEGANQAFADAISSIESRIASSNNITELGTLTDEATAAALNFLSGVSPTDLSKPFDLSYLLINATLDSNSDGWSVAATISYACAEFYQKTFDFNQIVKNLPAGNYQVGVQAFQRPGSAADAYTAYNSDNDNVTVFLYGATKAKKIKQICAEMQTRKLGGNESTIGGNKYVPNNMEAASIYFKKGLYQNRVTTSVAAKGGQLKMGLRTTKMDNSYWAIFDNFQLYYFGDVDPDNPTGIVEHQVKQQTADTWFDMQGRRIQQLPTRSGLYIIGGRKVIIK
;
A
#
# COMPACT_ATOMS: atom_id res chain seq x y z
N MET A 1 44.91 24.23 -50.42
CA MET A 1 45.19 23.88 -49.01
C MET A 1 44.89 25.03 -48.04
N GLU A 2 44.97 26.29 -48.46
CA GLU A 2 44.72 27.46 -47.58
C GLU A 2 43.25 27.75 -47.26
N LEU A 3 42.30 27.48 -48.16
CA LEU A 3 40.87 27.75 -47.90
C LEU A 3 40.28 26.90 -46.76
N LYS A 4 40.76 25.65 -46.58
CA LYS A 4 40.36 24.77 -45.46
C LYS A 4 40.91 25.25 -44.11
N LYS A 5 42.11 25.84 -44.08
CA LYS A 5 42.67 26.45 -42.87
C LYS A 5 41.91 27.71 -42.49
N LEU A 6 41.55 28.56 -43.46
CA LEU A 6 40.77 29.78 -43.22
C LEU A 6 39.36 29.47 -42.67
N PHE A 7 38.67 28.45 -43.20
CA PHE A 7 37.38 28.00 -42.67
C PHE A 7 37.48 27.38 -41.26
N SER A 8 38.51 26.58 -40.97
CA SER A 8 38.74 26.07 -39.60
C SER A 8 39.09 27.19 -38.61
N THR A 9 39.82 28.22 -39.03
CA THR A 9 40.19 29.36 -38.17
C THR A 9 38.99 30.27 -37.91
N ILE A 10 38.12 30.53 -38.89
CA ILE A 10 36.88 31.29 -38.71
C ILE A 10 35.87 30.52 -37.85
N LEU A 11 35.73 29.19 -38.03
CA LEU A 11 34.87 28.34 -37.19
C LEU A 11 35.39 28.26 -35.74
N LEU A 12 36.72 28.25 -35.53
CA LEU A 12 37.34 28.40 -34.20
C LEU A 12 37.03 29.78 -33.60
N LEU A 13 37.13 30.86 -34.38
CA LEU A 13 36.87 32.24 -33.92
C LEU A 13 35.38 32.50 -33.58
N THR A 14 34.44 31.75 -34.16
CA THR A 14 33.02 31.79 -33.76
C THR A 14 32.68 30.88 -32.57
N ALA A 15 33.45 29.81 -32.35
CA ALA A 15 33.26 28.88 -31.23
C ALA A 15 33.87 29.38 -29.90
N ILE A 16 34.97 30.14 -29.95
CA ILE A 16 35.68 30.69 -28.78
C ILE A 16 34.84 31.71 -27.96
N PRO A 17 34.09 32.67 -28.55
CA PRO A 17 33.21 33.52 -27.75
C PRO A 17 31.99 32.74 -27.20
N CYS A 18 31.57 31.65 -27.86
CA CYS A 18 30.44 30.83 -27.43
C CYS A 18 30.75 30.02 -26.15
N THR A 19 32.01 29.61 -25.94
CA THR A 19 32.43 28.90 -24.72
C THR A 19 32.78 29.84 -23.57
N LEU A 20 33.35 31.03 -23.82
CA LEU A 20 33.75 31.98 -22.75
C LEU A 20 32.57 32.50 -21.91
N PHE A 21 31.38 32.57 -22.51
CA PHE A 21 30.13 33.01 -21.87
C PHE A 21 29.12 31.88 -21.64
N ALA A 22 29.53 30.62 -21.78
CA ALA A 22 28.65 29.49 -21.57
C ALA A 22 28.12 29.48 -20.12
N GLN A 23 26.80 29.52 -19.99
CA GLN A 23 26.13 29.53 -18.70
C GLN A 23 26.21 28.14 -18.05
N PRO A 24 26.59 28.05 -16.76
CA PRO A 24 26.52 26.79 -16.02
C PRO A 24 25.09 26.21 -16.01
N SER A 25 24.97 24.90 -16.15
CA SER A 25 23.71 24.20 -15.82
C SER A 25 23.74 23.80 -14.35
N VAL A 26 22.66 24.08 -13.63
CA VAL A 26 22.53 23.78 -12.20
C VAL A 26 21.25 23.00 -11.99
N THR A 27 21.35 21.84 -11.34
CA THR A 27 20.19 21.07 -10.91
C THR A 27 20.13 21.09 -9.39
N GLY A 28 19.10 21.73 -8.84
CA GLY A 28 18.79 21.70 -7.42
C GLY A 28 18.07 20.41 -7.03
N ASP A 29 18.15 20.02 -5.76
CA ASP A 29 17.16 19.12 -5.20
C ASP A 29 15.87 19.91 -4.96
N THR A 30 14.75 19.43 -5.50
CA THR A 30 13.44 20.04 -5.27
C THR A 30 12.91 19.77 -3.86
N ARG A 31 13.48 18.77 -3.16
CA ARG A 31 13.23 18.54 -1.74
C ARG A 31 13.97 19.58 -0.90
N PHE A 32 13.36 19.97 0.22
CA PHE A 32 13.90 20.98 1.12
C PHE A 32 13.47 20.72 2.57
N ALA A 33 14.16 21.35 3.51
CA ALA A 33 13.70 21.50 4.88
C ALA A 33 13.53 22.98 5.22
N ARG A 34 12.70 23.27 6.23
CA ARG A 34 12.40 24.64 6.67
C ARG A 34 12.13 24.66 8.16
N GLY A 35 12.38 25.81 8.77
CA GLY A 35 11.99 26.13 10.13
C GLY A 35 11.26 27.46 10.22
N ALA A 36 11.12 27.99 11.42
CA ALA A 36 10.49 29.29 11.64
C ALA A 36 11.35 30.45 11.13
N THR A 37 12.68 30.36 11.26
CA THR A 37 13.61 31.42 10.82
C THR A 37 14.72 30.89 9.91
N MET A 38 14.57 29.65 9.43
CA MET A 38 15.61 28.92 8.70
C MET A 38 15.03 28.19 7.49
N ALA A 39 15.87 27.95 6.49
CA ALA A 39 15.54 27.18 5.29
C ALA A 39 16.78 26.43 4.80
N PHE A 40 16.59 25.26 4.19
CA PHE A 40 17.66 24.34 3.82
C PHE A 40 17.46 23.81 2.40
N GLY A 41 18.51 23.83 1.57
CA GLY A 41 18.50 23.33 0.19
C GLY A 41 19.77 22.55 -0.18
N ARG A 42 19.68 21.77 -1.26
CA ARG A 42 20.81 20.97 -1.78
C ARG A 42 21.00 21.16 -3.28
N ILE A 43 22.24 21.10 -3.73
CA ILE A 43 22.59 21.05 -5.15
C ILE A 43 22.83 19.59 -5.53
N LYS A 44 22.13 19.09 -6.56
CA LYS A 44 22.35 17.73 -7.10
C LYS A 44 23.53 17.69 -8.05
N SER A 45 23.60 18.64 -8.99
CA SER A 45 24.68 18.71 -9.96
C SER A 45 24.93 20.13 -10.47
N VAL A 46 26.16 20.37 -10.91
CA VAL A 46 26.58 21.58 -11.62
C VAL A 46 27.44 21.14 -12.80
N ALA A 47 27.13 21.63 -13.99
CA ALA A 47 27.90 21.38 -15.21
C ALA A 47 28.34 22.71 -15.84
N THR A 48 29.58 22.76 -16.33
CA THR A 48 30.12 23.95 -17.03
C THR A 48 29.62 24.07 -18.47
N ASN A 49 29.03 23.01 -19.03
CA ASN A 49 28.61 22.92 -20.43
C ASN A 49 29.73 23.26 -21.43
N GLY A 50 30.97 22.88 -21.13
CA GLY A 50 32.15 23.24 -21.94
C GLY A 50 32.67 24.67 -21.71
N GLY A 51 32.08 25.41 -20.78
CA GLY A 51 32.51 26.74 -20.35
C GLY A 51 33.59 26.74 -19.26
N PRO A 52 33.95 27.94 -18.75
CA PRO A 52 34.96 28.11 -17.72
C PRO A 52 34.64 27.38 -16.42
N THR A 53 35.67 27.11 -15.62
CA THR A 53 35.56 26.48 -14.30
C THR A 53 34.61 27.25 -13.38
N ILE A 54 33.84 26.52 -12.56
CA ILE A 54 32.96 27.10 -11.55
C ILE A 54 33.78 27.67 -10.38
N THR A 55 33.53 28.92 -10.02
CA THR A 55 34.22 29.63 -8.94
C THR A 55 33.35 29.82 -7.70
N LYS A 56 32.02 29.89 -7.87
CA LYS A 56 31.06 30.00 -6.75
C LYS A 56 29.86 29.12 -7.00
N ARG A 57 29.26 28.60 -5.93
CA ARG A 57 27.97 27.89 -5.95
C ARG A 57 27.29 27.99 -4.60
N GLY A 58 25.96 27.96 -4.59
CA GLY A 58 25.17 28.02 -3.37
C GLY A 58 23.69 28.16 -3.65
N PHE A 59 22.98 28.79 -2.72
CA PHE A 59 21.57 29.14 -2.87
C PHE A 59 21.38 30.65 -2.75
N CYS A 60 20.44 31.18 -3.53
CA CYS A 60 19.83 32.49 -3.34
C CYS A 60 18.38 32.34 -2.85
N ILE A 61 17.88 33.32 -2.10
CA ILE A 61 16.53 33.37 -1.55
C ILE A 61 15.95 34.79 -1.60
N ALA A 62 14.66 34.91 -1.89
CA ALA A 62 13.91 36.17 -1.85
C ALA A 62 12.42 35.94 -1.54
N GLU A 63 11.70 37.00 -1.15
CA GLU A 63 10.24 36.99 -1.00
C GLU A 63 9.52 37.06 -2.38
N ASN A 64 10.25 37.48 -3.42
CA ASN A 64 9.77 37.52 -4.82
C ASN A 64 10.17 36.26 -5.60
N PRO A 65 9.38 35.86 -6.61
CA PRO A 65 9.73 34.74 -7.49
C PRO A 65 11.07 34.96 -8.22
N ASN A 66 11.75 33.86 -8.56
CA ASN A 66 13.00 33.84 -9.34
C ASN A 66 14.19 34.59 -8.69
N PRO A 67 14.57 34.29 -7.44
CA PRO A 67 15.72 34.93 -6.79
C PRO A 67 17.01 34.76 -7.59
N THR A 68 17.90 35.72 -7.45
CA THR A 68 19.20 35.83 -8.13
C THR A 68 20.33 35.98 -7.11
N VAL A 69 21.58 35.99 -7.58
CA VAL A 69 22.74 36.23 -6.69
C VAL A 69 22.82 37.66 -6.12
N ASP A 70 21.99 38.58 -6.62
CA ASP A 70 21.86 39.95 -6.09
C ASP A 70 20.91 40.02 -4.88
N ASP A 71 20.13 38.97 -4.65
CA ASP A 71 19.31 38.79 -3.45
C ASP A 71 20.14 38.22 -2.28
N SER A 72 19.46 37.66 -1.28
CA SER A 72 20.14 37.01 -0.15
C SER A 72 20.77 35.69 -0.59
N VAL A 73 22.09 35.55 -0.40
CA VAL A 73 22.83 34.30 -0.63
C VAL A 73 23.36 33.75 0.69
N SER A 74 23.38 32.41 0.83
CA SER A 74 24.01 31.76 1.99
C SER A 74 25.30 31.05 1.61
N THR A 75 26.32 31.25 2.45
CA THR A 75 27.57 30.47 2.45
C THR A 75 27.60 29.44 3.59
N LYS A 76 26.56 29.39 4.43
CA LYS A 76 26.50 28.46 5.55
C LYS A 76 26.16 27.06 5.06
N MET A 77 26.92 26.07 5.54
CA MET A 77 26.83 24.69 5.08
C MET A 77 26.84 23.69 6.23
N LEU A 78 26.14 22.58 6.04
CA LEU A 78 26.24 21.37 6.85
C LEU A 78 26.70 20.20 5.96
N SER A 79 27.44 19.27 6.54
CA SER A 79 27.82 18.02 5.88
C SER A 79 26.86 16.90 6.30
N SER A 80 26.15 16.33 5.34
CA SER A 80 25.31 15.14 5.52
C SER A 80 25.17 14.45 4.17
N ASN A 81 26.00 13.42 3.92
CA ASN A 81 26.06 12.73 2.63
C ASN A 81 26.00 13.71 1.43
N GLY A 82 26.94 14.65 1.42
CA GLY A 82 26.91 15.84 0.57
C GLY A 82 26.65 17.13 1.37
N THR A 83 26.42 18.23 0.67
CA THR A 83 26.32 19.57 1.26
C THR A 83 24.87 20.04 1.35
N ILE A 84 24.46 20.48 2.54
CA ILE A 84 23.21 21.23 2.77
C ILE A 84 23.58 22.71 2.91
N TYR A 85 22.97 23.57 2.09
CA TYR A 85 23.05 25.02 2.24
C TYR A 85 21.88 25.49 3.09
N TYR A 86 22.09 26.44 4.01
CA TYR A 86 21.01 26.91 4.87
C TYR A 86 21.03 28.40 5.17
N PHE A 87 19.84 28.96 5.36
CA PHE A 87 19.60 30.35 5.75
C PHE A 87 19.20 30.44 7.22
N VAL A 88 19.47 31.58 7.83
CA VAL A 88 19.05 31.93 9.19
C VAL A 88 18.44 33.32 9.18
N ASN A 89 17.77 33.70 10.27
CA ASN A 89 17.16 35.02 10.47
C ASN A 89 16.11 35.38 9.40
N LEU A 90 15.47 34.37 8.79
CA LEU A 90 14.30 34.60 7.95
C LEU A 90 13.12 35.06 8.81
N LYS A 91 12.20 35.81 8.21
CA LYS A 91 10.95 36.18 8.87
C LYS A 91 10.09 34.93 9.04
N PRO A 92 9.52 34.68 10.23
CA PRO A 92 8.50 33.65 10.43
C PRO A 92 7.27 33.88 9.56
N SER A 93 6.49 32.83 9.31
CA SER A 93 5.20 32.90 8.60
C SER A 93 5.26 33.70 7.28
N THR A 94 6.32 33.52 6.51
CA THR A 94 6.60 34.34 5.31
C THR A 94 6.83 33.45 4.09
N LYS A 95 6.27 33.85 2.95
CA LYS A 95 6.49 33.18 1.66
C LYS A 95 7.88 33.52 1.12
N TYR A 96 8.63 32.49 0.75
CA TYR A 96 9.95 32.63 0.13
C TYR A 96 10.07 31.75 -1.11
N TYR A 97 10.96 32.17 -2.00
CA TYR A 97 11.45 31.42 -3.14
C TYR A 97 12.96 31.26 -2.98
N MET A 98 13.49 30.05 -3.19
CA MET A 98 14.93 29.81 -3.22
C MET A 98 15.35 29.03 -4.47
N ARG A 99 16.60 29.23 -4.90
CA ARG A 99 17.19 28.56 -6.07
C ARG A 99 18.65 28.24 -5.83
N ALA A 100 19.09 27.11 -6.35
CA ALA A 100 20.51 26.82 -6.47
C ALA A 100 21.15 27.69 -7.57
N TYR A 101 22.39 28.12 -7.38
CA TYR A 101 23.16 28.86 -8.38
C TYR A 101 24.61 28.37 -8.49
N ALA A 102 25.23 28.62 -9.64
CA ALA A 102 26.66 28.47 -9.85
C ALA A 102 27.19 29.58 -10.77
N THR A 103 28.33 30.17 -10.41
CA THR A 103 29.01 31.22 -11.17
C THR A 103 30.35 30.71 -11.67
N ASN A 104 30.63 30.91 -12.95
CA ASN A 104 31.91 30.52 -13.57
C ASN A 104 32.98 31.62 -13.44
N GLN A 105 34.20 31.32 -13.88
CA GLN A 105 35.33 32.25 -13.83
C GLN A 105 35.13 33.54 -14.65
N SER A 106 34.28 33.50 -15.68
CA SER A 106 33.89 34.68 -16.47
C SER A 106 32.80 35.54 -15.79
N GLY A 107 32.29 35.13 -14.63
CA GLY A 107 31.22 35.83 -13.91
C GLY A 107 29.81 35.51 -14.38
N VAL A 108 29.62 34.56 -15.29
CA VAL A 108 28.28 34.14 -15.75
C VAL A 108 27.66 33.18 -14.73
N THR A 109 26.40 33.42 -14.37
CA THR A 109 25.65 32.63 -13.37
C THR A 109 24.55 31.78 -14.01
N GLY A 110 24.57 30.49 -13.69
CA GLY A 110 23.49 29.54 -13.93
C GLY A 110 22.61 29.36 -12.70
N TYR A 111 21.32 29.09 -12.91
CA TYR A 111 20.34 28.89 -11.84
C TYR A 111 19.57 27.58 -12.05
N GLY A 112 19.24 26.90 -10.96
CA GLY A 112 18.36 25.74 -10.97
C GLY A 112 16.87 26.10 -10.84
N ASP A 113 16.07 25.09 -10.58
CA ASP A 113 14.63 25.20 -10.37
C ASP A 113 14.28 26.07 -9.16
N VAL A 114 13.10 26.69 -9.21
CA VAL A 114 12.55 27.52 -8.13
C VAL A 114 11.82 26.64 -7.12
N ILE A 115 12.18 26.80 -5.85
CA ILE A 115 11.49 26.15 -4.73
C ILE A 115 10.69 27.21 -3.98
N LYS A 116 9.36 27.09 -3.99
CA LYS A 116 8.44 27.91 -3.20
C LYS A 116 8.21 27.24 -1.84
N PHE A 117 8.30 28.00 -0.76
CA PHE A 117 7.96 27.52 0.57
C PHE A 117 7.53 28.67 1.49
N TYR A 118 6.98 28.31 2.65
CA TYR A 118 6.66 29.24 3.72
C TYR A 118 7.49 28.89 4.94
N THR A 119 8.09 29.86 5.62
CA THR A 119 8.63 29.63 6.97
C THR A 119 7.50 29.33 7.95
N LEU A 120 7.83 28.60 9.02
CA LEU A 120 6.86 28.26 10.06
C LEU A 120 6.54 29.49 10.93
N PRO A 121 5.41 29.50 11.66
CA PRO A 121 5.21 30.39 12.79
C PRO A 121 6.34 30.23 13.82
N LYS A 122 6.66 31.30 14.53
CA LYS A 122 7.76 31.29 15.49
C LYS A 122 7.42 30.41 16.69
N GLY A 123 8.20 29.35 16.89
CA GLY A 123 8.15 28.56 18.12
C GLY A 123 8.52 29.38 19.36
N ASN A 124 7.98 28.97 20.49
CA ASN A 124 8.26 29.54 21.80
C ASN A 124 8.52 28.38 22.78
N VAL A 125 9.70 27.78 22.65
CA VAL A 125 10.17 26.77 23.59
C VAL A 125 11.02 27.45 24.65
N THR A 126 10.58 27.36 25.90
CA THR A 126 11.19 28.03 27.05
C THR A 126 11.38 27.06 28.20
N TYR A 127 12.12 27.49 29.22
CA TYR A 127 12.35 26.69 30.42
C TYR A 127 12.32 27.53 31.70
N TRP A 128 12.02 26.87 32.81
CA TRP A 128 12.35 27.32 34.17
C TRP A 128 13.22 26.23 34.81
N TYR A 129 14.36 26.60 35.40
CA TYR A 129 15.28 25.66 36.05
C TYR A 129 15.52 26.03 37.51
N ASN A 130 15.36 25.07 38.41
CA ASN A 130 15.48 25.29 39.86
C ASN A 130 16.93 25.42 40.37
N ASN A 131 17.94 25.18 39.52
CA ASN A 131 19.38 25.24 39.86
C ASN A 131 19.76 24.38 41.07
N GLY A 132 19.16 23.20 41.23
CA GLY A 132 19.41 22.31 42.38
C GLY A 132 20.76 21.58 42.38
N GLY A 133 21.59 21.74 41.34
CA GLY A 133 22.92 21.12 41.24
C GLY A 133 24.04 21.96 41.86
N ASP A 134 25.28 21.48 41.76
CA ASP A 134 26.45 22.32 42.02
C ASP A 134 26.66 23.36 40.91
N ASP A 135 27.52 24.36 41.13
CA ASP A 135 27.74 25.46 40.18
C ASP A 135 28.15 24.97 38.77
N ALA A 136 28.93 23.89 38.70
CA ALA A 136 29.42 23.35 37.45
C ALA A 136 28.30 22.62 36.67
N ALA A 137 27.47 21.84 37.37
CA ALA A 137 26.29 21.21 36.82
C ALA A 137 25.25 22.25 36.37
N ASN A 138 24.95 23.22 37.22
CA ASN A 138 24.01 24.30 36.90
C ASN A 138 24.46 25.08 35.66
N THR A 139 25.75 25.38 35.53
CA THR A 139 26.29 26.06 34.35
C THR A 139 26.11 25.22 33.08
N ARG A 140 26.47 23.93 33.12
CA ARG A 140 26.30 23.02 31.97
C ARG A 140 24.83 22.90 31.55
N ILE A 141 23.94 22.68 32.52
CA ILE A 141 22.51 22.49 32.28
C ILE A 141 21.86 23.77 31.73
N ASN A 142 22.14 24.95 32.30
CA ASN A 142 21.58 26.20 31.78
C ASN A 142 22.01 26.50 30.34
N ASN A 143 23.29 26.30 30.02
CA ASN A 143 23.79 26.49 28.65
C ASN A 143 23.08 25.54 27.68
N ALA A 144 22.99 24.26 28.06
CA ALA A 144 22.36 23.24 27.24
C ALA A 144 20.84 23.49 27.07
N LEU A 145 20.14 23.95 28.11
CA LEU A 145 18.72 24.35 28.04
C LEU A 145 18.52 25.54 27.11
N THR A 146 19.39 26.55 27.22
CA THR A 146 19.36 27.75 26.37
C THR A 146 19.55 27.38 24.91
N ASP A 147 20.55 26.55 24.61
CA ASP A 147 20.83 26.08 23.24
C ASP A 147 19.65 25.29 22.68
N ALA A 148 19.14 24.30 23.44
CA ALA A 148 18.00 23.48 23.00
C ALA A 148 16.75 24.33 22.72
N CYS A 149 16.40 25.24 23.64
CA CYS A 149 15.26 26.14 23.49
C CYS A 149 15.41 27.07 22.28
N ASN A 150 16.61 27.60 22.05
CA ASN A 150 16.91 28.43 20.89
C ASN A 150 16.77 27.63 19.59
N ILE A 151 17.29 26.41 19.54
CA ILE A 151 17.21 25.54 18.35
C ILE A 151 15.75 25.23 18.03
N PHE A 152 14.99 24.71 19.00
CA PHE A 152 13.56 24.41 18.81
C PHE A 152 12.77 25.66 18.39
N SER A 153 12.96 26.80 19.05
CA SER A 153 12.22 28.02 18.73
C SER A 153 12.56 28.61 17.35
N ASN A 154 13.74 28.34 16.79
CA ASN A 154 14.12 28.78 15.44
C ASN A 154 13.72 27.80 14.33
N LEU A 155 13.63 26.51 14.65
CA LEU A 155 13.33 25.47 13.66
C LEU A 155 11.88 25.00 13.64
N THR A 156 11.11 25.27 14.69
CA THR A 156 9.77 24.70 14.86
C THR A 156 8.74 25.79 15.15
N SER A 157 7.46 25.41 15.05
CA SER A 157 6.32 26.21 15.49
C SER A 157 5.85 25.88 16.92
N ILE A 158 6.52 24.92 17.57
CA ILE A 158 6.19 24.38 18.88
C ILE A 158 6.16 25.49 19.92
N GLN A 159 5.10 25.53 20.72
CA GLN A 159 5.01 26.33 21.94
C GLN A 159 5.02 25.38 23.13
N LYS A 160 6.02 25.50 24.00
CA LYS A 160 6.16 24.61 25.16
C LYS A 160 7.02 25.26 26.23
N LYS A 161 6.71 25.02 27.50
CA LYS A 161 7.55 25.44 28.62
C LYS A 161 7.95 24.20 29.43
N PHE A 162 9.25 24.02 29.62
CA PHE A 162 9.81 22.92 30.39
C PHE A 162 10.16 23.38 31.80
N ASN A 163 9.66 22.65 32.81
CA ASN A 163 10.02 22.85 34.21
C ASN A 163 11.12 21.85 34.56
N VAL A 164 12.31 22.35 34.89
CA VAL A 164 13.53 21.55 34.99
C VAL A 164 14.01 21.48 36.44
N GLY A 165 14.29 20.27 36.89
CA GLY A 165 14.90 19.95 38.18
C GLY A 165 16.30 19.35 38.07
N TYR A 166 16.95 19.21 39.22
CA TYR A 166 18.16 18.41 39.38
C TYR A 166 17.97 17.43 40.54
N SER A 167 18.36 16.16 40.32
CA SER A 167 18.35 15.12 41.34
C SER A 167 19.57 14.23 41.21
N ALA A 168 20.39 14.17 42.26
CA ALA A 168 21.57 13.31 42.28
C ALA A 168 21.22 11.80 42.18
N GLY A 169 19.99 11.42 42.52
CA GLY A 169 19.49 10.04 42.41
C GLY A 169 19.08 9.63 40.99
N THR A 170 18.96 10.58 40.06
CA THR A 170 18.63 10.28 38.66
C THR A 170 19.89 9.87 37.90
N PRO A 171 19.95 8.67 37.30
CA PRO A 171 21.16 8.19 36.63
C PRO A 171 21.55 9.02 35.39
N THR A 172 20.56 9.50 34.63
CA THR A 172 20.73 10.22 33.36
C THR A 172 19.88 11.50 33.35
N ALA A 173 18.69 11.45 32.78
CA ALA A 173 17.64 12.45 32.82
C ALA A 173 16.30 11.72 32.59
N ASP A 174 15.20 12.39 32.93
CA ASP A 174 13.85 11.89 32.71
C ASP A 174 12.89 13.05 32.44
N CYS A 175 11.88 12.83 31.60
CA CYS A 175 10.88 13.84 31.25
C CYS A 175 9.50 13.22 31.07
N TYR A 176 8.49 13.90 31.61
CA TYR A 176 7.09 13.48 31.50
C TYR A 176 6.36 14.29 30.42
N TYR A 177 5.49 13.62 29.65
CA TYR A 177 4.63 14.27 28.67
C TYR A 177 3.50 15.06 29.35
N ASP A 178 3.51 16.38 29.21
CA ASP A 178 2.47 17.30 29.68
C ASP A 178 2.45 18.56 28.79
N ASP A 179 1.48 19.46 28.93
CA ASP A 179 1.48 20.78 28.28
C ASP A 179 2.60 21.69 28.86
N GLU A 180 2.92 21.52 30.15
CA GLU A 180 4.12 22.08 30.80
C GLU A 180 5.00 20.96 31.39
N PRO A 181 5.78 20.23 30.56
CA PRO A 181 6.53 19.05 30.98
C PRO A 181 7.44 19.30 32.17
N TRP A 182 7.48 18.34 33.08
CA TRP A 182 8.53 18.24 34.08
C TRP A 182 9.68 17.41 33.53
N MET A 183 10.89 17.96 33.59
CA MET A 183 12.14 17.33 33.21
C MET A 183 13.10 17.35 34.40
N ASN A 184 13.88 16.30 34.59
CA ASN A 184 14.81 16.20 35.71
C ASN A 184 16.18 15.71 35.23
N MET A 185 17.22 16.42 35.66
CA MET A 185 18.61 16.14 35.25
C MET A 185 19.39 15.43 36.37
N GLY A 186 20.13 14.40 36.00
CA GLY A 186 20.99 13.62 36.90
C GLY A 186 22.36 14.23 37.16
N ALA A 187 23.11 13.64 38.09
CA ALA A 187 24.45 14.08 38.48
C ALA A 187 25.54 13.80 37.43
N ASN A 188 25.32 12.87 36.50
CA ASN A 188 26.32 12.47 35.53
C ASN A 188 26.54 13.56 34.47
N SER A 189 27.71 14.18 34.48
CA SER A 189 28.05 15.32 33.61
C SER A 189 28.00 14.99 32.12
N SER A 190 28.16 13.72 31.71
CA SER A 190 28.04 13.33 30.29
C SER A 190 26.63 13.48 29.74
N TYR A 191 25.61 13.49 30.62
CA TYR A 191 24.20 13.67 30.27
C TYR A 191 23.72 15.12 30.46
N GLN A 192 24.57 16.03 30.93
CA GLN A 192 24.24 17.45 31.11
C GLN A 192 24.61 18.26 29.85
N ARG A 193 24.10 17.82 28.69
CA ARG A 193 24.44 18.35 27.35
C ARG A 193 23.18 18.69 26.56
N THR A 194 23.33 19.51 25.53
CA THR A 194 22.23 19.95 24.67
C THR A 194 21.50 18.76 24.04
N GLY A 195 22.23 17.73 23.57
CA GLY A 195 21.62 16.54 22.98
C GLY A 195 20.71 15.78 23.94
N THR A 196 21.14 15.56 25.18
CA THR A 196 20.30 14.92 26.21
C THR A 196 19.05 15.74 26.49
N ILE A 197 19.17 17.05 26.63
CA ILE A 197 17.99 17.91 26.86
C ILE A 197 17.03 17.82 25.70
N MET A 198 17.52 17.86 24.46
CA MET A 198 16.67 17.73 23.28
C MET A 198 15.99 16.36 23.23
N HIS A 199 16.69 15.29 23.61
CA HIS A 199 16.11 13.95 23.78
C HIS A 199 14.94 13.97 24.78
N GLU A 200 15.17 14.49 25.98
CA GLU A 200 14.12 14.60 27.01
C GLU A 200 12.96 15.51 26.56
N MET A 201 13.24 16.56 25.79
CA MET A 201 12.20 17.38 25.18
C MET A 201 11.32 16.57 24.23
N GLN A 202 11.84 15.56 23.52
CA GLN A 202 11.02 14.69 22.66
C GLN A 202 10.01 13.86 23.45
N HIS A 203 10.38 13.36 24.63
CA HIS A 203 9.41 12.74 25.54
C HIS A 203 8.33 13.75 25.95
N GLY A 204 8.73 14.98 26.29
CA GLY A 204 7.81 16.08 26.55
C GLY A 204 6.93 16.44 25.35
N LEU A 205 7.35 16.14 24.11
CA LEU A 205 6.60 16.34 22.87
C LEU A 205 5.77 15.12 22.45
N GLY A 206 5.77 14.05 23.24
CA GLY A 206 4.87 12.91 23.05
C GLY A 206 5.51 11.65 22.50
N VAL A 207 6.84 11.60 22.35
CA VAL A 207 7.57 10.37 21.98
C VAL A 207 7.65 9.46 23.23
N ILE A 208 6.55 8.82 23.62
CA ILE A 208 6.42 8.11 24.93
C ILE A 208 5.43 6.92 24.87
N PRO A 209 5.56 5.91 25.76
CA PRO A 209 4.76 4.67 25.75
C PRO A 209 3.24 4.69 25.91
N TYR A 210 2.59 5.75 26.44
CA TYR A 210 1.27 5.55 27.06
C TYR A 210 0.13 6.43 26.55
N THR A 211 0.38 7.53 25.85
CA THR A 211 -0.66 8.57 25.70
C THR A 211 -0.80 9.19 24.32
N THR A 212 0.10 8.91 23.38
CA THR A 212 0.15 9.62 22.08
C THR A 212 0.10 8.66 20.89
N GLN A 213 0.04 9.16 19.66
CA GLN A 213 0.19 8.33 18.45
C GLN A 213 1.53 7.57 18.41
N TRP A 214 2.54 7.98 19.18
CA TRP A 214 3.83 7.30 19.22
C TRP A 214 3.72 5.82 19.55
N ASN A 215 2.82 5.47 20.49
CA ASN A 215 2.62 4.10 20.94
C ASN A 215 1.55 3.33 20.15
N LYS A 216 0.90 3.92 19.13
CA LYS A 216 -0.22 3.29 18.39
C LYS A 216 0.26 2.70 17.06
N ASN A 217 -0.35 1.60 16.61
CA ASN A 217 -0.02 0.98 15.32
C ASN A 217 -0.51 1.74 14.07
N ILE A 218 -1.20 2.86 14.22
CA ILE A 218 -1.75 3.57 13.05
C ILE A 218 -0.64 4.35 12.32
N LEU A 219 0.29 4.95 13.07
CA LEU A 219 1.46 5.66 12.55
C LEU A 219 2.77 4.90 12.78
N ARG A 220 2.70 3.64 13.23
CA ARG A 220 3.84 2.76 13.45
C ARG A 220 3.69 1.49 12.61
N SER A 221 4.80 0.95 12.10
CA SER A 221 4.77 -0.24 11.26
C SER A 221 4.51 -1.55 12.03
N GLY A 222 4.58 -1.54 13.37
CA GLY A 222 4.33 -2.71 14.19
C GLY A 222 3.96 -2.40 15.63
N LEU A 223 3.66 -3.46 16.38
CA LEU A 223 3.46 -3.47 17.83
C LEU A 223 4.45 -4.44 18.48
N ASN A 224 4.88 -4.13 19.70
CA ASN A 224 5.59 -5.08 20.55
C ASN A 224 4.61 -6.06 21.23
N GLY A 225 5.14 -7.02 22.01
CA GLY A 225 4.33 -8.01 22.73
C GLY A 225 3.32 -7.43 23.73
N ASP A 226 3.53 -6.18 24.16
CA ASP A 226 2.67 -5.45 25.10
C ASP A 226 1.64 -4.56 24.40
N GLY A 227 1.59 -4.57 23.05
CA GLY A 227 0.66 -3.76 22.26
C GLY A 227 1.09 -2.31 22.03
N ASN A 228 2.36 -1.96 22.31
CA ASN A 228 2.91 -0.63 22.07
C ASN A 228 3.63 -0.53 20.72
N GLY A 229 3.54 0.64 20.09
CA GLY A 229 4.13 0.96 18.78
C GLY A 229 5.64 0.69 18.71
N THR A 230 6.06 0.02 17.64
CA THR A 230 7.46 -0.27 17.32
C THR A 230 7.70 -0.23 15.81
N GLY A 231 8.97 -0.27 15.41
CA GLY A 231 9.38 -0.20 14.01
C GLY A 231 9.26 1.22 13.46
N TYR A 232 9.01 1.32 12.16
CA TYR A 232 9.03 2.58 11.43
C TYR A 232 7.87 3.51 11.76
N TRP A 233 8.15 4.80 11.89
CA TRP A 233 7.15 5.85 11.78
C TRP A 233 6.67 5.95 10.34
N LEU A 234 5.36 5.94 10.15
CA LEU A 234 4.72 5.88 8.84
C LEU A 234 4.30 7.26 8.29
N GLY A 235 4.60 8.33 9.01
CA GLY A 235 4.30 9.69 8.57
C GLY A 235 5.18 10.18 7.42
N ASP A 236 4.57 10.93 6.51
CA ASP A 236 5.18 11.39 5.27
C ASP A 236 6.16 12.56 5.52
N ARG A 237 5.94 13.38 6.56
CA ARG A 237 6.76 14.56 6.85
C ARG A 237 8.09 14.20 7.41
N VAL A 238 8.12 13.28 8.37
CA VAL A 238 9.38 12.73 8.87
C VAL A 238 10.15 12.05 7.74
N SER A 239 9.48 11.23 6.92
CA SER A 239 10.12 10.54 5.79
C SER A 239 10.70 11.52 4.77
N ALA A 240 9.94 12.55 4.38
CA ALA A 240 10.39 13.58 3.44
C ALA A 240 11.57 14.41 3.99
N PHE A 241 11.55 14.72 5.30
CA PHE A 241 12.66 15.38 5.97
C PHE A 241 13.92 14.51 5.92
N LEU A 242 13.84 13.24 6.30
CA LEU A 242 15.00 12.33 6.32
C LEU A 242 15.57 12.10 4.92
N ASP A 243 14.72 11.89 3.91
CA ASP A 243 15.15 11.74 2.51
C ASP A 243 15.94 12.96 2.02
N PHE A 244 15.51 14.16 2.39
CA PHE A 244 16.27 15.38 2.14
C PHE A 244 17.54 15.45 3.00
N TRP A 245 17.44 15.19 4.30
CA TRP A 245 18.52 15.42 5.26
C TRP A 245 19.68 14.44 5.09
N ASP A 246 19.39 13.20 4.71
CA ASP A 246 20.37 12.13 4.50
C ASP A 246 20.76 11.97 3.03
N ASN A 247 20.12 12.72 2.12
CA ASN A 247 20.34 12.65 0.67
C ASN A 247 20.12 11.24 0.10
N THR A 248 18.99 10.64 0.46
CA THR A 248 18.58 9.26 0.13
C THR A 248 17.14 9.25 -0.38
N THR A 249 16.61 8.09 -0.73
CA THR A 249 15.17 7.91 -1.02
C THR A 249 14.65 6.72 -0.22
N GLY A 250 13.51 6.89 0.45
CA GLY A 250 12.92 5.82 1.26
C GLY A 250 13.48 5.71 2.68
N SER A 251 14.19 6.71 3.18
CA SER A 251 14.56 6.81 4.59
C SER A 251 13.33 6.79 5.48
N ARG A 252 13.48 6.17 6.66
CA ARG A 252 12.42 6.03 7.66
C ARG A 252 13.00 6.29 9.04
N LEU A 253 12.20 6.93 9.89
CA LEU A 253 12.46 6.98 11.31
C LEU A 253 12.04 5.64 11.91
N ASN A 254 12.98 4.92 12.50
CA ASN A 254 12.72 3.75 13.32
C ASN A 254 12.49 4.19 14.78
N GLY A 255 11.88 3.32 15.57
CA GLY A 255 11.73 3.56 17.00
C GLY A 255 11.24 2.31 17.71
N ASP A 256 11.36 2.34 19.03
CA ASP A 256 10.56 1.49 19.90
C ASP A 256 9.42 2.35 20.49
N TYR A 257 8.87 1.95 21.62
CA TYR A 257 7.75 2.66 22.24
C TYR A 257 8.18 3.90 23.04
N GLN A 258 9.48 4.15 23.23
CA GLN A 258 10.08 5.27 23.96
C GLN A 258 11.02 6.12 23.10
N HIS A 259 11.80 5.48 22.24
CA HIS A 259 12.98 6.04 21.60
C HIS A 259 12.83 6.06 20.09
N MET A 260 13.55 6.98 19.44
CA MET A 260 13.57 7.11 17.98
C MET A 260 14.99 7.11 17.42
N TRP A 261 15.11 6.64 16.17
CA TRP A 261 16.36 6.62 15.40
C TRP A 261 16.06 6.83 13.91
N PRO A 262 16.98 7.41 13.11
CA PRO A 262 18.18 8.11 13.55
C PRO A 262 17.83 9.46 14.21
N TYR A 263 18.81 10.07 14.89
CA TYR A 263 18.73 11.42 15.47
C TYR A 263 17.85 11.58 16.74
N GLY A 264 17.50 10.50 17.44
CA GLY A 264 16.83 10.58 18.75
C GLY A 264 17.73 10.98 19.91
N ILE A 265 19.05 10.77 19.81
CA ILE A 265 20.06 11.08 20.85
C ILE A 265 19.74 10.35 22.17
N ASN A 266 19.55 9.04 22.10
CA ASN A 266 19.01 8.22 23.20
C ASN A 266 20.05 7.93 24.31
N GLY A 267 21.25 8.48 24.20
CA GLY A 267 22.26 8.42 25.23
C GLY A 267 23.44 9.34 24.94
N ALA A 268 24.26 9.59 25.97
CA ALA A 268 25.39 10.53 25.88
C ALA A 268 26.39 10.19 24.77
N HIS A 269 26.50 8.91 24.38
CA HIS A 269 27.37 8.44 23.30
C HIS A 269 26.82 8.72 21.89
N GLU A 270 25.52 8.99 21.75
CA GLU A 270 24.90 9.40 20.49
C GLU A 270 24.96 10.92 20.27
N ASP A 271 25.31 11.71 21.31
CA ASP A 271 25.45 13.17 21.21
C ASP A 271 26.84 13.56 20.66
N ASP A 272 26.90 13.75 19.34
CA ASP A 272 28.10 14.18 18.61
C ASP A 272 28.44 15.67 18.73
N GLY A 273 27.62 16.48 19.43
CA GLY A 273 27.86 17.91 19.62
C GLY A 273 27.63 18.78 18.37
N THR A 274 27.08 18.23 17.28
CA THR A 274 26.97 18.95 16.00
C THR A 274 25.60 19.59 15.78
N LEU A 275 25.60 20.76 15.14
CA LEU A 275 24.36 21.40 14.68
C LEU A 275 23.57 20.52 13.71
N LYS A 276 24.24 19.65 12.94
CA LYS A 276 23.56 18.69 12.06
C LYS A 276 22.60 17.82 12.86
N THR A 277 23.09 17.21 13.94
CA THR A 277 22.33 16.28 14.77
C THR A 277 21.25 17.02 15.55
N TYR A 278 21.55 18.19 16.11
CA TYR A 278 20.56 18.97 16.86
C TYR A 278 19.45 19.54 15.97
N TYR A 279 19.80 20.06 14.79
CA TYR A 279 18.78 20.56 13.85
C TYR A 279 17.88 19.43 13.34
N ALA A 280 18.45 18.25 13.08
CA ALA A 280 17.67 17.08 12.71
C ALA A 280 16.68 16.66 13.80
N ASN A 281 17.14 16.59 15.05
CA ASN A 281 16.28 16.23 16.18
C ASN A 281 15.07 17.19 16.32
N ALA A 282 15.32 18.51 16.29
CA ALA A 282 14.24 19.50 16.38
C ALA A 282 13.25 19.44 15.20
N MET A 283 13.75 19.30 13.96
CA MET A 283 12.90 19.22 12.78
C MET A 283 12.12 17.90 12.70
N ILE A 284 12.67 16.79 13.19
CA ILE A 284 11.92 15.54 13.37
C ILE A 284 10.80 15.74 14.39
N GLY A 285 11.07 16.41 15.51
CA GLY A 285 10.04 16.78 16.49
C GLY A 285 8.87 17.53 15.84
N GLN A 286 9.15 18.60 15.09
CA GLN A 286 8.13 19.33 14.31
C GLN A 286 7.41 18.42 13.31
N ALA A 287 8.14 17.62 12.52
CA ALA A 287 7.56 16.76 11.51
C ALA A 287 6.66 15.66 12.09
N LEU A 288 6.99 15.13 13.28
CA LEU A 288 6.14 14.20 14.01
C LEU A 288 4.79 14.84 14.34
N GLY A 289 4.80 16.10 14.82
CA GLY A 289 3.57 16.88 15.05
C GLY A 289 2.75 17.07 13.78
N GLU A 290 3.40 17.38 12.66
CA GLU A 290 2.77 17.54 11.34
C GLU A 290 2.15 16.22 10.82
N ASP A 291 2.76 15.08 11.15
CA ASP A 291 2.27 13.75 10.78
C ASP A 291 1.10 13.26 11.65
N GLY A 292 0.88 13.89 12.81
CA GLY A 292 -0.24 13.56 13.70
C GLY A 292 0.13 13.24 15.15
N LEU A 293 1.40 13.34 15.54
CA LEU A 293 1.79 13.19 16.94
C LEU A 293 1.26 14.36 17.78
N GLU A 294 0.61 14.05 18.88
CA GLU A 294 0.07 15.05 19.79
C GLU A 294 1.21 15.68 20.61
N HIS A 295 1.54 16.95 20.36
CA HIS A 295 2.47 17.70 21.20
C HIS A 295 1.82 18.30 22.44
N ARG A 296 0.49 18.41 22.48
CA ARG A 296 -0.27 18.92 23.64
C ARG A 296 -1.55 18.14 23.83
N SER A 297 -2.05 18.14 25.06
CA SER A 297 -3.26 17.41 25.45
C SER A 297 -4.53 17.91 24.76
N ASN A 298 -4.55 19.18 24.34
CA ASN A 298 -5.69 19.89 23.78
C ASN A 298 -5.47 20.40 22.35
N THR A 299 -4.42 19.93 21.65
CA THR A 299 -4.20 20.31 20.25
C THR A 299 -4.19 19.09 19.38
N PHE A 300 -4.88 19.20 18.24
CA PHE A 300 -4.68 18.29 17.14
C PHE A 300 -3.28 18.47 16.52
N ALA A 301 -2.91 17.59 15.59
CA ALA A 301 -1.70 17.64 14.77
C ALA A 301 -1.30 19.07 14.34
N GLU A 302 0.01 19.33 14.26
CA GLU A 302 0.54 20.64 13.92
C GLU A 302 0.19 21.01 12.46
N PRO A 303 -0.48 22.15 12.21
CA PRO A 303 -0.83 22.54 10.87
C PRO A 303 0.40 22.91 10.06
N CYS A 304 0.42 22.53 8.78
CA CYS A 304 1.57 22.76 7.92
C CYS A 304 1.19 22.90 6.44
N TYR A 305 2.06 23.56 5.68
CA TYR A 305 1.93 23.65 4.22
C TYR A 305 2.30 22.30 3.56
N LEU A 306 1.30 21.50 3.19
CA LEU A 306 1.42 20.17 2.57
C LEU A 306 0.94 20.07 1.12
N PHE A 307 0.08 21.00 0.72
CA PHE A 307 -0.48 21.11 -0.61
C PHE A 307 0.08 22.36 -1.28
N ASP A 308 0.72 22.16 -2.44
CA ASP A 308 1.37 23.23 -3.18
C ASP A 308 0.35 24.04 -4.00
N GLN A 309 -0.34 24.94 -3.32
CA GLN A 309 -1.44 25.71 -3.90
C GLN A 309 -0.95 26.99 -4.60
N GLU A 310 -1.66 27.39 -5.65
CA GLU A 310 -1.60 28.72 -6.26
C GLU A 310 -2.96 29.41 -6.18
N ASP A 311 -2.99 30.64 -5.63
CA ASP A 311 -4.23 31.32 -5.23
C ASP A 311 -5.24 31.54 -6.39
N ASN A 312 -4.73 31.58 -7.63
CA ASN A 312 -5.50 31.87 -8.84
C ASN A 312 -5.73 30.64 -9.74
N VAL A 313 -5.38 29.44 -9.26
CA VAL A 313 -5.62 28.18 -9.98
C VAL A 313 -6.94 27.56 -9.52
N LYS A 314 -7.72 27.02 -10.47
CA LYS A 314 -8.92 26.25 -10.17
C LYS A 314 -8.53 24.81 -9.80
N TYR A 315 -9.01 24.36 -8.65
CA TYR A 315 -8.87 23.00 -8.17
C TYR A 315 -10.22 22.28 -8.12
N TYR A 316 -10.18 20.97 -8.29
CA TYR A 316 -11.33 20.07 -8.28
C TYR A 316 -11.12 18.99 -7.23
N LEU A 317 -12.17 18.68 -6.46
CA LEU A 317 -12.09 17.75 -5.35
C LEU A 317 -12.82 16.44 -5.69
N LYS A 318 -12.10 15.31 -5.65
CA LYS A 318 -12.66 13.95 -5.73
C LYS A 318 -12.51 13.26 -4.37
N ASN A 319 -13.45 12.42 -3.96
CA ASN A 319 -13.31 11.67 -2.71
C ASN A 319 -12.44 10.41 -2.93
N GLU A 320 -11.62 10.00 -1.95
CA GLU A 320 -10.71 8.85 -2.10
C GLU A 320 -11.45 7.50 -2.16
N SER A 321 -12.72 7.44 -1.75
CA SER A 321 -13.48 6.19 -1.72
C SER A 321 -14.07 5.82 -3.09
N ASP A 322 -13.80 4.60 -3.56
CA ASP A 322 -14.43 4.02 -4.75
C ASP A 322 -15.96 4.04 -4.65
N GLU A 323 -16.52 3.72 -3.47
CA GLU A 323 -17.97 3.75 -3.19
C GLU A 323 -18.58 5.15 -3.18
N ARG A 324 -17.74 6.20 -3.22
CA ARG A 324 -18.13 7.62 -3.28
C ARG A 324 -17.72 8.27 -4.60
N GLY A 325 -17.44 7.44 -5.61
CA GLY A 325 -17.16 7.88 -6.96
C GLY A 325 -15.78 8.48 -7.13
N LEU A 326 -14.74 7.83 -6.57
CA LEU A 326 -13.34 8.24 -6.70
C LEU A 326 -13.00 8.79 -8.07
N TYR A 327 -13.27 8.01 -9.11
CA TYR A 327 -12.89 8.37 -10.46
C TYR A 327 -13.94 9.19 -11.20
N THR A 328 -15.20 9.17 -10.76
CA THR A 328 -16.33 9.65 -11.57
C THR A 328 -17.03 10.86 -10.97
N SER A 329 -16.71 11.25 -9.73
CA SER A 329 -17.49 12.23 -8.98
C SER A 329 -16.64 13.35 -8.40
N TYR A 330 -17.22 14.54 -8.34
CA TYR A 330 -16.58 15.73 -7.81
C TYR A 330 -17.45 16.42 -6.75
N LEU A 331 -16.80 17.08 -5.79
CA LEU A 331 -17.45 18.00 -4.85
C LEU A 331 -17.99 19.22 -5.61
N THR A 332 -19.28 19.49 -5.47
CA THR A 332 -19.98 20.56 -6.18
C THR A 332 -21.18 21.05 -5.36
N LEU A 333 -22.03 21.88 -5.97
CA LEU A 333 -23.20 22.48 -5.35
C LEU A 333 -24.50 21.94 -5.97
N THR A 334 -25.56 21.88 -5.17
CA THR A 334 -26.93 21.81 -5.67
C THR A 334 -27.33 23.14 -6.31
N ASN A 335 -28.45 23.17 -7.04
CA ASN A 335 -29.06 24.41 -7.53
C ASN A 335 -29.43 25.40 -6.41
N THR A 336 -29.59 24.90 -5.17
CA THR A 336 -29.85 25.72 -3.98
C THR A 336 -28.57 26.17 -3.26
N GLY A 337 -27.39 25.80 -3.77
CA GLY A 337 -26.08 26.17 -3.21
C GLY A 337 -25.59 25.29 -2.05
N ALA A 338 -26.22 24.14 -1.79
CA ALA A 338 -25.77 23.19 -0.77
C ALA A 338 -24.67 22.25 -1.31
N LEU A 339 -23.74 21.84 -0.44
CA LEU A 339 -22.66 20.91 -0.81
C LEU A 339 -23.20 19.52 -1.17
N LYS A 340 -22.67 18.95 -2.25
CA LYS A 340 -22.89 17.55 -2.64
C LYS A 340 -21.67 17.01 -3.41
N TRP A 341 -21.56 15.70 -3.57
CA TRP A 341 -20.75 15.13 -4.64
C TRP A 341 -21.65 14.63 -5.77
N LYS A 342 -21.18 14.75 -7.01
CA LYS A 342 -21.94 14.39 -8.21
C LYS A 342 -21.03 13.80 -9.26
N THR A 343 -21.53 12.76 -9.94
CA THR A 343 -20.90 12.19 -11.13
C THR A 343 -20.82 13.21 -12.26
N MET A 344 -19.61 13.44 -12.77
CA MET A 344 -19.27 14.28 -13.92
C MET A 344 -17.96 13.77 -14.52
N SER A 345 -17.80 13.84 -15.84
CA SER A 345 -16.50 13.67 -16.49
C SER A 345 -15.57 14.84 -16.21
N SER A 346 -14.27 14.65 -16.42
CA SER A 346 -13.26 15.72 -16.38
C SER A 346 -13.53 16.82 -17.40
N ALA A 347 -14.10 16.51 -18.56
CA ALA A 347 -14.51 17.51 -19.55
C ALA A 347 -15.69 18.37 -19.05
N GLU A 348 -16.70 17.75 -18.44
CA GLU A 348 -17.86 18.46 -17.88
C GLU A 348 -17.47 19.32 -16.67
N VAL A 349 -16.61 18.80 -15.78
CA VAL A 349 -16.25 19.52 -14.55
C VAL A 349 -15.48 20.81 -14.84
N GLN A 350 -14.66 20.83 -15.89
CA GLN A 350 -13.87 21.99 -16.29
C GLN A 350 -14.72 23.17 -16.77
N GLN A 351 -15.92 22.89 -17.27
CA GLN A 351 -16.90 23.89 -17.68
C GLN A 351 -17.87 24.26 -16.53
N ASN A 352 -17.71 23.65 -15.35
CA ASN A 352 -18.62 23.81 -14.22
C ASN A 352 -17.93 24.48 -13.03
N ASP A 353 -18.05 25.81 -12.96
CA ASP A 353 -17.50 26.61 -11.86
C ASP A 353 -18.11 26.28 -10.48
N SER A 354 -19.25 25.59 -10.41
CA SER A 354 -19.79 25.12 -9.13
C SER A 354 -18.99 23.95 -8.55
N ALA A 355 -18.21 23.25 -9.37
CA ALA A 355 -17.31 22.18 -8.95
C ALA A 355 -15.85 22.63 -8.77
N ALA A 356 -15.54 23.88 -9.14
CA ALA A 356 -14.20 24.44 -9.04
C ALA A 356 -13.99 25.25 -7.75
N TRP A 357 -12.77 25.22 -7.24
CA TRP A 357 -12.38 25.85 -5.97
C TRP A 357 -11.05 26.61 -6.12
N TYR A 358 -11.03 27.86 -5.67
CA TYR A 358 -9.78 28.53 -5.34
C TYR A 358 -9.36 28.13 -3.93
N ILE A 359 -8.08 27.83 -3.77
CA ILE A 359 -7.49 27.45 -2.49
C ILE A 359 -6.50 28.55 -2.11
N THR A 360 -6.52 29.00 -0.87
CA THR A 360 -5.52 29.94 -0.33
C THR A 360 -4.88 29.34 0.91
N PHE A 361 -3.71 29.83 1.28
CA PHE A 361 -2.97 29.41 2.46
C PHE A 361 -2.60 30.61 3.32
N THR A 362 -2.81 30.52 4.63
CA THR A 362 -2.46 31.57 5.59
C THR A 362 -1.20 31.15 6.38
N PRO A 363 -0.03 31.77 6.15
CA PRO A 363 1.22 31.34 6.78
C PRO A 363 1.27 31.53 8.31
N ASP A 364 0.51 32.48 8.86
CA ASP A 364 0.51 32.75 10.30
C ASP A 364 -0.07 31.60 11.12
N ASN A 365 -1.09 30.92 10.60
CA ASN A 365 -1.77 29.82 11.27
C ASN A 365 -1.64 28.47 10.53
N GLN A 366 -0.97 28.46 9.39
CA GLN A 366 -0.72 27.30 8.54
C GLN A 366 -1.99 26.58 8.03
N TYR A 367 -3.13 27.29 7.96
CA TYR A 367 -4.40 26.73 7.46
C TYR A 367 -4.72 27.13 6.04
N TYR A 368 -5.48 26.26 5.38
CA TYR A 368 -6.02 26.46 4.04
C TYR A 368 -7.45 26.98 4.09
N GLN A 369 -7.86 27.74 3.08
CA GLN A 369 -9.24 28.17 2.87
C GLN A 369 -9.68 27.78 1.46
N PHE A 370 -10.94 27.38 1.31
CA PHE A 370 -11.51 26.94 0.03
C PHE A 370 -12.64 27.89 -0.36
N ARG A 371 -12.51 28.56 -1.50
CA ARG A 371 -13.53 29.46 -2.05
C ARG A 371 -14.09 28.89 -3.35
N ASN A 372 -15.39 28.64 -3.38
CA ASN A 372 -16.05 28.13 -4.58
C ASN A 372 -16.06 29.19 -5.69
N VAL A 373 -15.73 28.78 -6.92
CA VAL A 373 -15.56 29.70 -8.05
C VAL A 373 -16.91 30.31 -8.47
N ALA A 374 -17.97 29.50 -8.63
CA ALA A 374 -19.26 30.01 -9.08
C ALA A 374 -19.94 30.99 -8.11
N THR A 375 -19.80 30.74 -6.80
CA THR A 375 -20.53 31.52 -5.78
C THR A 375 -19.69 32.57 -5.08
N GLY A 376 -18.35 32.47 -5.15
CA GLY A 376 -17.42 33.30 -4.37
C GLY A 376 -17.48 33.04 -2.86
N LYS A 377 -18.28 32.07 -2.40
CA LYS A 377 -18.46 31.72 -0.98
C LYS A 377 -17.35 30.78 -0.51
N TYR A 378 -17.04 30.87 0.78
CA TYR A 378 -16.05 30.01 1.41
C TYR A 378 -16.69 28.75 1.98
N LEU A 379 -15.99 27.62 1.87
CA LEU A 379 -16.27 26.44 2.66
C LEU A 379 -16.08 26.81 4.13
N THR A 380 -17.08 26.50 4.94
CA THR A 380 -17.15 26.87 6.34
C THR A 380 -17.67 25.70 7.15
N TYR A 381 -17.07 25.44 8.31
CA TYR A 381 -17.61 24.55 9.32
C TYR A 381 -18.27 25.34 10.45
N SER A 382 -19.57 25.13 10.64
CA SER A 382 -20.36 25.70 11.74
C SER A 382 -21.36 24.67 12.26
N GLY A 383 -20.86 23.61 12.90
CA GLY A 383 -21.63 22.41 13.26
C GLY A 383 -21.90 21.47 12.07
N ALA A 384 -21.88 21.99 10.85
CA ALA A 384 -21.84 21.25 9.60
C ALA A 384 -21.00 22.01 8.56
N PHE A 385 -20.54 21.31 7.53
CA PHE A 385 -19.88 21.92 6.37
C PHE A 385 -20.91 22.59 5.45
N MET A 386 -20.66 23.85 5.09
CA MET A 386 -21.53 24.67 4.24
C MET A 386 -20.76 25.76 3.52
N LEU A 387 -21.44 26.55 2.68
CA LEU A 387 -20.85 27.73 2.04
C LEU A 387 -21.38 29.02 2.66
N MET A 388 -20.47 29.90 3.06
CA MET A 388 -20.80 31.20 3.64
C MET A 388 -20.16 32.34 2.85
N ASN A 389 -20.89 33.44 2.70
CA ASN A 389 -20.31 34.69 2.26
C ASN A 389 -19.39 35.22 3.37
N ARG A 390 -18.14 35.52 3.04
CA ARG A 390 -17.16 36.05 4.00
C ARG A 390 -16.64 37.40 3.52
N LYS A 391 -16.81 38.41 4.36
CA LYS A 391 -16.08 39.68 4.24
C LYS A 391 -14.66 39.56 4.81
N THR A 392 -14.51 38.74 5.86
CA THR A 392 -13.24 38.46 6.54
C THR A 392 -13.23 36.98 6.92
N ILE A 393 -12.08 36.33 6.72
CA ILE A 393 -11.87 34.92 7.06
C ILE A 393 -11.89 34.74 8.58
N THR A 394 -12.50 33.66 9.04
CA THR A 394 -12.59 33.27 10.45
C THR A 394 -12.05 31.85 10.66
N ASN A 395 -11.88 31.41 11.91
CA ASN A 395 -11.46 30.03 12.20
C ASN A 395 -12.40 28.97 11.62
N ALA A 396 -13.68 29.29 11.46
CA ALA A 396 -14.67 28.40 10.84
C ALA A 396 -14.38 28.13 9.34
N ASP A 397 -13.57 28.96 8.69
CA ASP A 397 -13.23 28.87 7.26
C ASP A 397 -11.84 28.25 7.03
N ASN A 398 -11.11 27.97 8.12
CA ASN A 398 -9.78 27.39 8.10
C ASN A 398 -9.86 25.87 8.12
N PHE A 399 -8.98 25.23 7.35
CA PHE A 399 -8.85 23.78 7.32
C PHE A 399 -7.38 23.35 7.40
N HIS A 400 -7.10 22.42 8.30
CA HIS A 400 -5.86 21.65 8.28
C HIS A 400 -6.00 20.58 7.19
N LEU A 401 -5.09 20.60 6.21
CA LEU A 401 -4.92 19.50 5.28
C LEU A 401 -3.91 18.51 5.83
N MET A 402 -4.36 17.29 6.16
CA MET A 402 -3.46 16.17 6.42
C MET A 402 -3.46 15.23 5.23
N LYS A 403 -2.27 14.79 4.81
CA LYS A 403 -2.09 13.91 3.64
C LYS A 403 -2.27 12.44 4.02
N GLY A 404 -2.99 11.69 3.17
CA GLY A 404 -3.20 10.25 3.32
C GLY A 404 -1.92 9.41 3.26
N ARG A 405 -2.02 8.18 3.81
CA ARG A 405 -1.10 7.03 3.81
C ARG A 405 -0.91 6.27 2.48
N VAL A 406 -1.91 6.36 1.60
CA VAL A 406 -2.07 5.43 0.48
C VAL A 406 -2.22 6.18 -0.83
N ASP A 407 -1.46 5.75 -1.83
CA ASP A 407 -1.49 6.29 -3.19
C ASP A 407 -2.78 5.90 -3.90
N VAL A 408 -3.35 6.84 -4.63
CA VAL A 408 -4.41 6.63 -5.61
C VAL A 408 -3.81 6.68 -7.00
N GLY A 409 -3.99 5.62 -7.77
CA GLY A 409 -3.32 5.40 -9.05
C GLY A 409 -1.89 4.87 -8.87
N SER A 410 -1.13 4.78 -9.97
CA SER A 410 0.21 4.19 -9.98
C SER A 410 1.26 5.11 -10.62
N GLY A 411 2.54 4.83 -10.34
CA GLY A 411 3.68 5.53 -10.93
C GLY A 411 3.84 6.98 -10.48
N SER A 412 4.50 7.81 -11.32
CA SER A 412 4.77 9.22 -11.05
C SER A 412 3.52 10.11 -10.97
N GLN A 413 2.35 9.54 -11.29
CA GLN A 413 1.07 10.22 -11.37
C GLN A 413 0.15 9.89 -10.19
N ALA A 414 0.59 8.99 -9.31
CA ALA A 414 -0.10 8.68 -8.07
C ALA A 414 -0.40 9.96 -7.28
N LYS A 415 -1.63 10.07 -6.79
CA LYS A 415 -2.09 11.17 -5.95
C LYS A 415 -2.41 10.67 -4.56
N ARG A 416 -2.55 11.60 -3.62
CA ARG A 416 -2.86 11.33 -2.22
C ARG A 416 -4.08 12.14 -1.81
N GLY A 417 -5.06 11.50 -1.19
CA GLY A 417 -6.19 12.21 -0.63
C GLY A 417 -5.76 12.98 0.62
N TYR A 418 -6.47 14.08 0.89
CA TYR A 418 -6.27 14.91 2.06
C TYR A 418 -7.53 14.89 2.92
N TRP A 419 -7.36 14.78 4.23
CA TRP A 419 -8.43 15.16 5.14
C TRP A 419 -8.55 16.68 5.14
N LEU A 420 -9.77 17.20 5.00
CA LEU A 420 -10.09 18.62 5.21
C LEU A 420 -10.64 18.77 6.62
N ILE A 421 -9.77 19.11 7.56
CA ILE A 421 -10.05 19.05 8.99
C ILE A 421 -10.33 20.46 9.50
N HIS A 422 -11.48 20.66 10.13
CA HIS A 422 -11.73 21.92 10.84
C HIS A 422 -10.88 21.97 12.11
N PRO A 423 -10.04 23.01 12.30
CA PRO A 423 -9.18 23.10 13.46
C PRO A 423 -10.00 23.31 14.73
N THR A 424 -9.88 22.36 15.65
CA THR A 424 -10.44 22.45 17.00
C THR A 424 -9.37 22.15 18.03
N GLY A 425 -9.48 22.75 19.23
CA GLY A 425 -8.60 22.46 20.36
C GLY A 425 -8.92 21.12 21.04
N ASN A 426 -8.95 20.02 20.28
CA ASN A 426 -9.08 18.65 20.78
C ASN A 426 -8.47 17.64 19.80
N LEU A 427 -8.30 16.39 20.26
CA LEU A 427 -7.66 15.31 19.50
C LEU A 427 -8.58 14.64 18.47
N THR A 428 -9.86 14.98 18.45
CA THR A 428 -10.89 14.35 17.63
C THR A 428 -11.65 15.38 16.78
N PRO A 429 -10.93 16.20 15.99
CA PRO A 429 -11.55 17.25 15.20
C PRO A 429 -12.50 16.67 14.15
N ASN A 430 -13.44 17.49 13.69
CA ASN A 430 -14.31 17.11 12.58
C ASN A 430 -13.64 17.38 11.23
N CYS A 431 -13.91 16.51 10.27
CA CYS A 431 -13.43 16.63 8.89
C CYS A 431 -14.56 16.41 7.88
N LEU A 432 -14.34 16.91 6.65
CA LEU A 432 -15.28 16.78 5.54
C LEU A 432 -15.37 15.32 5.08
N GLN A 433 -16.58 14.77 5.02
CA GLN A 433 -16.82 13.38 4.59
C GLN A 433 -17.79 13.30 3.41
N ALA A 434 -17.54 12.37 2.48
CA ALA A 434 -18.51 11.95 1.49
C ALA A 434 -19.41 10.84 2.06
N ASN A 435 -20.71 11.12 2.14
CA ASN A 435 -21.74 10.15 2.52
C ASN A 435 -22.33 9.48 1.28
N ALA A 436 -23.11 8.41 1.47
CA ALA A 436 -23.80 7.75 0.37
C ALA A 436 -24.74 8.71 -0.39
N ASN A 437 -25.10 8.33 -1.62
CA ASN A 437 -26.12 9.02 -2.43
C ASN A 437 -25.81 10.50 -2.73
N GLY A 438 -24.55 10.86 -2.92
CA GLY A 438 -24.16 12.23 -3.26
C GLY A 438 -24.10 13.20 -2.08
N ALA A 439 -24.36 12.76 -0.85
CA ALA A 439 -24.42 13.65 0.30
C ALA A 439 -23.04 13.99 0.87
N ILE A 440 -22.92 15.18 1.46
CA ILE A 440 -21.74 15.63 2.19
C ILE A 440 -22.06 15.70 3.68
N GLY A 441 -21.11 15.29 4.51
CA GLY A 441 -21.24 15.25 5.95
C GLY A 441 -20.01 15.75 6.69
N SER A 442 -20.14 15.74 8.02
CA SER A 442 -19.04 15.93 8.97
C SER A 442 -18.82 14.60 9.70
N ALA A 443 -17.56 14.24 9.92
CA ALA A 443 -17.21 13.09 10.74
C ALA A 443 -15.98 13.38 11.60
N THR A 444 -15.90 12.75 12.76
CA THR A 444 -14.68 12.75 13.57
C THR A 444 -13.51 12.19 12.77
N PHE A 445 -12.39 12.91 12.78
CA PHE A 445 -11.16 12.54 12.08
C PHE A 445 -10.72 11.12 12.43
N ASN A 446 -10.39 10.34 11.40
CA ASN A 446 -9.83 9.00 11.52
C ASN A 446 -8.58 8.89 10.63
N ILE A 447 -7.42 8.75 11.26
CA ILE A 447 -6.10 8.66 10.59
C ILE A 447 -5.81 7.31 9.94
N ALA A 448 -6.72 6.34 10.07
CA ALA A 448 -6.58 5.03 9.46
C ALA A 448 -6.62 5.10 7.92
N ASN A 449 -5.82 4.24 7.28
CA ASN A 449 -5.81 4.10 5.82
C ASN A 449 -7.18 3.67 5.27
N THR A 450 -8.03 3.04 6.07
CA THR A 450 -9.39 2.64 5.66
C THR A 450 -10.40 3.80 5.65
N ALA A 451 -10.07 4.98 6.19
CA ALA A 451 -10.96 6.15 6.24
C ALA A 451 -11.08 6.91 4.90
N THR A 452 -11.18 6.18 3.77
CA THR A 452 -11.17 6.75 2.40
C THR A 452 -12.29 7.75 2.16
N ALA A 453 -13.47 7.55 2.77
CA ALA A 453 -14.61 8.47 2.67
C ALA A 453 -14.34 9.88 3.24
N GLN A 454 -13.34 10.04 4.11
CA GLN A 454 -12.95 11.33 4.71
C GLN A 454 -11.87 12.07 3.91
N ARG A 455 -11.22 11.40 2.95
CA ARG A 455 -10.09 11.97 2.21
C ARG A 455 -10.52 12.44 0.84
N TRP A 456 -9.93 13.55 0.41
CA TRP A 456 -10.24 14.24 -0.82
C TRP A 456 -8.98 14.48 -1.63
N LEU A 457 -8.94 13.98 -2.85
CA LEU A 457 -7.97 14.37 -3.85
C LEU A 457 -8.23 15.82 -4.23
N ILE A 458 -7.19 16.64 -4.28
CA ILE A 458 -7.25 18.04 -4.72
C ILE A 458 -6.44 18.14 -6.01
N LEU A 459 -7.11 18.45 -7.12
CA LEU A 459 -6.57 18.24 -8.46
C LEU A 459 -6.69 19.49 -9.31
N THR A 460 -5.68 19.78 -10.12
CA THR A 460 -5.83 20.67 -11.27
C THR A 460 -6.68 20.01 -12.36
N ALA A 461 -7.07 20.77 -13.39
CA ALA A 461 -7.82 20.23 -14.53
C ALA A 461 -7.09 19.04 -15.20
N SER A 462 -5.80 19.20 -15.50
CA SER A 462 -5.01 18.14 -16.13
C SER A 462 -4.83 16.90 -15.24
N GLU A 463 -4.72 17.09 -13.93
CA GLU A 463 -4.63 15.96 -12.99
C GLU A 463 -5.97 15.22 -12.87
N ALA A 464 -7.08 15.93 -12.97
CA ALA A 464 -8.41 15.33 -12.97
C ALA A 464 -8.66 14.47 -14.22
N GLU A 465 -8.26 14.96 -15.41
CA GLU A 465 -8.27 14.19 -16.67
C GLU A 465 -7.40 12.94 -16.56
N GLN A 466 -6.20 13.09 -16.00
CA GLN A 466 -5.26 11.99 -15.86
C GLN A 466 -5.75 10.89 -14.93
N ILE A 467 -6.38 11.23 -13.80
CA ILE A 467 -6.96 10.22 -12.90
C ILE A 467 -8.10 9.46 -13.57
N GLU A 468 -8.92 10.14 -14.38
CA GLU A 468 -9.97 9.48 -15.16
C GLU A 468 -9.39 8.55 -16.23
N ALA A 469 -8.34 8.98 -16.94
CA ALA A 469 -7.63 8.15 -17.91
C ALA A 469 -7.00 6.91 -17.26
N ASN A 470 -6.42 7.04 -16.07
CA ASN A 470 -5.86 5.90 -15.33
C ASN A 470 -6.94 4.86 -14.99
N LEU A 471 -8.15 5.29 -14.59
CA LEU A 471 -9.25 4.34 -14.36
C LEU A 471 -9.60 3.58 -15.64
N VAL A 472 -9.68 4.29 -16.77
CA VAL A 472 -9.99 3.66 -18.07
C VAL A 472 -8.99 2.55 -18.36
N GLU A 473 -7.69 2.81 -18.17
CA GLU A 473 -6.64 1.80 -18.36
C GLU A 473 -6.72 0.67 -17.34
N ASP A 474 -7.00 0.95 -16.06
CA ASP A 474 -7.19 -0.09 -15.04
C ASP A 474 -8.36 -1.04 -15.37
N ILE A 475 -9.49 -0.49 -15.87
CA ILE A 475 -10.65 -1.30 -16.29
C ILE A 475 -10.31 -2.15 -17.52
N LYS A 476 -9.61 -1.56 -18.50
CA LYS A 476 -9.14 -2.29 -19.69
C LYS A 476 -8.18 -3.41 -19.31
N GLN A 477 -7.23 -3.15 -18.41
CA GLN A 477 -6.26 -4.14 -17.96
C GLN A 477 -6.96 -5.28 -17.22
N LYS A 478 -7.87 -4.99 -16.29
CA LYS A 478 -8.66 -6.01 -15.58
C LYS A 478 -9.42 -6.92 -16.54
N THR A 479 -10.04 -6.34 -17.58
CA THR A 479 -10.74 -7.13 -18.60
C THR A 479 -9.75 -7.96 -19.42
N THR A 480 -8.59 -7.37 -19.79
CA THR A 480 -7.52 -8.07 -20.53
C THR A 480 -6.95 -9.25 -19.74
N ASP A 481 -6.79 -9.12 -18.42
CA ASP A 481 -6.34 -10.19 -17.53
C ASP A 481 -7.35 -11.34 -17.54
N VAL A 482 -8.65 -11.06 -17.45
CA VAL A 482 -9.70 -12.09 -17.60
C VAL A 482 -9.65 -12.74 -18.97
N LEU A 483 -9.51 -11.96 -20.05
CA LEU A 483 -9.36 -12.48 -21.41
C LEU A 483 -8.16 -13.44 -21.52
N SER A 484 -7.05 -13.14 -20.84
CA SER A 484 -5.85 -13.98 -20.83
C SER A 484 -6.09 -15.37 -20.22
N HIS A 485 -7.02 -15.47 -19.27
CA HIS A 485 -7.40 -16.74 -18.64
C HIS A 485 -8.44 -17.53 -19.44
N ILE A 486 -9.38 -16.85 -20.13
CA ILE A 486 -10.49 -17.54 -20.80
C ILE A 486 -10.19 -17.93 -22.25
N LYS A 487 -9.32 -17.19 -22.97
CA LYS A 487 -8.96 -17.56 -24.35
C LYS A 487 -8.35 -18.95 -24.47
N PRO A 488 -7.43 -19.39 -23.57
CA PRO A 488 -6.88 -20.75 -23.61
C PRO A 488 -7.93 -21.86 -23.49
N LEU A 489 -9.14 -21.57 -22.99
CA LEU A 489 -10.22 -22.56 -22.92
C LEU A 489 -10.62 -23.07 -24.31
N ALA A 490 -10.60 -22.21 -25.34
CA ALA A 490 -10.95 -22.62 -26.70
C ALA A 490 -9.90 -23.57 -27.33
N GLU A 491 -8.66 -23.53 -26.85
CA GLU A 491 -7.54 -24.36 -27.33
C GLU A 491 -7.55 -25.78 -26.72
N VAL A 492 -8.36 -26.00 -25.68
CA VAL A 492 -8.53 -27.33 -25.08
C VAL A 492 -9.17 -28.26 -26.11
N PRO A 493 -8.64 -29.45 -26.40
CA PRO A 493 -9.29 -30.39 -27.30
C PRO A 493 -10.69 -30.76 -26.81
N HIS A 494 -11.73 -30.47 -27.61
CA HIS A 494 -13.13 -30.61 -27.17
C HIS A 494 -14.09 -30.96 -28.31
N THR A 495 -15.31 -31.35 -27.95
CA THR A 495 -16.47 -31.47 -28.85
C THR A 495 -17.53 -30.44 -28.49
N GLU A 496 -18.18 -29.89 -29.51
CA GLU A 496 -19.39 -29.08 -29.33
C GLU A 496 -20.60 -29.99 -29.05
N ARG A 497 -21.23 -29.77 -27.91
CA ARG A 497 -22.55 -30.31 -27.56
C ARG A 497 -23.67 -29.40 -28.05
N VAL A 498 -23.38 -28.10 -28.15
CA VAL A 498 -24.24 -27.08 -28.73
C VAL A 498 -23.54 -26.55 -29.97
N GLU A 499 -24.16 -26.76 -31.12
CA GLU A 499 -23.63 -26.31 -32.42
C GLU A 499 -23.37 -24.80 -32.42
N GLY A 500 -22.17 -24.39 -32.84
CA GLY A 500 -21.77 -23.00 -32.93
C GLY A 500 -21.23 -22.39 -31.62
N ALA A 501 -20.99 -23.20 -30.59
CA ALA A 501 -20.43 -22.72 -29.32
C ALA A 501 -19.05 -22.04 -29.49
N ASN A 502 -18.17 -22.58 -30.35
CA ASN A 502 -16.87 -21.96 -30.65
C ASN A 502 -17.03 -20.61 -31.35
N GLN A 503 -17.90 -20.55 -32.36
CA GLN A 503 -18.12 -19.32 -33.13
C GLN A 503 -18.67 -18.22 -32.23
N ALA A 504 -19.69 -18.53 -31.42
CA ALA A 504 -20.28 -17.57 -30.48
C ALA A 504 -19.24 -17.06 -29.46
N PHE A 505 -18.34 -17.92 -28.99
CA PHE A 505 -17.25 -17.53 -28.10
C PHE A 505 -16.26 -16.60 -28.81
N ALA A 506 -15.79 -16.97 -30.02
CA ALA A 506 -14.86 -16.17 -30.81
C ALA A 506 -15.43 -14.78 -31.15
N ASP A 507 -16.71 -14.70 -31.51
CA ASP A 507 -17.40 -13.45 -31.80
C ASP A 507 -17.50 -12.55 -30.56
N ALA A 508 -17.83 -13.13 -29.40
CA ALA A 508 -17.89 -12.41 -28.13
C ALA A 508 -16.51 -11.85 -27.73
N ILE A 509 -15.46 -12.66 -27.81
CA ILE A 509 -14.08 -12.23 -27.50
C ILE A 509 -13.67 -11.10 -28.44
N SER A 510 -13.88 -11.25 -29.76
CA SER A 510 -13.53 -10.22 -30.75
C SER A 510 -14.27 -8.90 -30.52
N SER A 511 -15.55 -8.96 -30.16
CA SER A 511 -16.36 -7.78 -29.81
C SER A 511 -15.81 -7.07 -28.57
N ILE A 512 -15.46 -7.83 -27.52
CA ILE A 512 -14.89 -7.28 -26.29
C ILE A 512 -13.54 -6.62 -26.57
N GLU A 513 -12.64 -7.28 -27.30
CA GLU A 513 -11.34 -6.72 -27.66
C GLU A 513 -11.45 -5.44 -28.48
N SER A 514 -12.39 -5.40 -29.43
CA SER A 514 -12.66 -4.20 -30.21
C SER A 514 -13.12 -3.02 -29.34
N ARG A 515 -13.99 -3.27 -28.35
CA ARG A 515 -14.47 -2.25 -27.41
C ARG A 515 -13.38 -1.80 -26.43
N ILE A 516 -12.52 -2.71 -25.95
CA ILE A 516 -11.32 -2.35 -25.17
C ILE A 516 -10.40 -1.41 -25.96
N ALA A 517 -10.19 -1.70 -27.25
CA ALA A 517 -9.27 -0.93 -28.09
C ALA A 517 -9.82 0.46 -28.50
N SER A 518 -11.15 0.63 -28.56
CA SER A 518 -11.78 1.81 -29.15
C SER A 518 -12.52 2.72 -28.16
N SER A 519 -12.98 2.19 -27.02
CA SER A 519 -13.79 2.95 -26.06
C SER A 519 -12.95 3.53 -24.91
N ASN A 520 -13.34 4.74 -24.48
CA ASN A 520 -12.93 5.35 -23.22
C ASN A 520 -14.14 5.58 -22.28
N ASN A 521 -15.31 5.03 -22.63
CA ASN A 521 -16.51 5.18 -21.83
C ASN A 521 -16.46 4.20 -20.65
N ILE A 522 -16.27 4.72 -19.44
CA ILE A 522 -16.18 3.92 -18.22
C ILE A 522 -17.42 3.04 -17.98
N THR A 523 -18.62 3.52 -18.30
CA THR A 523 -19.86 2.72 -18.14
C THR A 523 -19.87 1.54 -19.09
N GLU A 524 -19.43 1.74 -20.34
CA GLU A 524 -19.32 0.66 -21.31
C GLU A 524 -18.19 -0.33 -20.96
N LEU A 525 -17.01 0.18 -20.62
CA LEU A 525 -15.85 -0.66 -20.28
C LEU A 525 -16.09 -1.45 -19.00
N GLY A 526 -16.82 -0.87 -18.04
CA GLY A 526 -17.14 -1.50 -16.76
C GLY A 526 -17.98 -2.77 -16.87
N THR A 527 -18.69 -3.00 -17.99
CA THR A 527 -19.46 -4.23 -18.21
C THR A 527 -18.63 -5.35 -18.84
N LEU A 528 -17.48 -5.03 -19.46
CA LEU A 528 -16.76 -5.97 -20.32
C LEU A 528 -16.16 -7.16 -19.56
N THR A 529 -15.76 -6.97 -18.30
CA THR A 529 -15.28 -8.07 -17.46
C THR A 529 -16.38 -9.10 -17.21
N ASP A 530 -17.61 -8.65 -16.94
CA ASP A 530 -18.77 -9.52 -16.72
C ASP A 530 -19.21 -10.19 -18.03
N GLU A 531 -19.16 -9.45 -19.15
CA GLU A 531 -19.42 -10.00 -20.49
C GLU A 531 -18.40 -11.08 -20.87
N ALA A 532 -17.11 -10.87 -20.61
CA ALA A 532 -16.04 -11.85 -20.85
C ALA A 532 -16.27 -13.13 -20.02
N THR A 533 -16.58 -12.96 -18.74
CA THR A 533 -16.89 -14.08 -17.83
C THR A 533 -18.12 -14.85 -18.32
N ALA A 534 -19.19 -14.15 -18.70
CA ALA A 534 -20.40 -14.76 -19.22
C ALA A 534 -20.15 -15.51 -20.54
N ALA A 535 -19.32 -14.96 -21.43
CA ALA A 535 -18.93 -15.61 -22.68
C ALA A 535 -18.22 -16.94 -22.42
N ALA A 536 -17.26 -16.96 -21.48
CA ALA A 536 -16.55 -18.18 -21.09
C ALA A 536 -17.50 -19.23 -20.51
N LEU A 537 -18.40 -18.85 -19.60
CA LEU A 537 -19.34 -19.79 -18.97
C LEU A 537 -20.37 -20.33 -19.98
N ASN A 538 -20.81 -19.50 -20.93
CA ASN A 538 -21.68 -19.95 -22.01
C ASN A 538 -20.97 -20.93 -22.94
N PHE A 539 -19.72 -20.63 -23.33
CA PHE A 539 -18.88 -21.53 -24.10
C PHE A 539 -18.74 -22.90 -23.41
N LEU A 540 -18.31 -22.91 -22.15
CA LEU A 540 -18.16 -24.12 -21.34
C LEU A 540 -19.45 -24.93 -21.24
N SER A 541 -20.60 -24.26 -21.13
CA SER A 541 -21.91 -24.94 -21.09
C SER A 541 -22.26 -25.71 -22.37
N GLY A 542 -21.60 -25.40 -23.49
CA GLY A 542 -21.82 -26.01 -24.79
C GLY A 542 -20.74 -27.00 -25.25
N VAL A 543 -19.70 -27.27 -24.44
CA VAL A 543 -18.57 -28.12 -24.84
C VAL A 543 -18.24 -29.21 -23.82
N SER A 544 -17.51 -30.25 -24.26
CA SER A 544 -16.91 -31.29 -23.41
C SER A 544 -15.50 -31.61 -23.90
N PRO A 545 -14.51 -31.84 -23.03
CA PRO A 545 -13.15 -32.16 -23.47
C PRO A 545 -13.12 -33.55 -24.12
N THR A 546 -12.27 -33.71 -25.14
CA THR A 546 -12.00 -35.01 -25.79
C THR A 546 -10.78 -35.72 -25.19
N ASP A 547 -9.90 -34.98 -24.52
CA ASP A 547 -8.74 -35.48 -23.80
C ASP A 547 -8.90 -35.17 -22.30
N LEU A 548 -9.20 -36.20 -21.50
CA LEU A 548 -9.41 -36.03 -20.05
C LEU A 548 -8.13 -35.67 -19.29
N SER A 549 -6.95 -35.80 -19.91
CA SER A 549 -5.70 -35.29 -19.32
C SER A 549 -5.54 -33.77 -19.52
N LYS A 550 -6.38 -33.17 -20.36
CA LYS A 550 -6.41 -31.73 -20.66
C LYS A 550 -7.81 -31.16 -20.43
N PRO A 551 -8.30 -31.14 -19.18
CA PRO A 551 -9.60 -30.51 -18.88
C PRO A 551 -9.53 -28.98 -19.02
N PHE A 552 -10.71 -28.35 -19.04
CA PHE A 552 -10.81 -26.90 -18.94
C PHE A 552 -10.38 -26.46 -17.54
N ASP A 553 -9.36 -25.61 -17.45
CA ASP A 553 -8.85 -25.06 -16.19
C ASP A 553 -9.63 -23.80 -15.79
N LEU A 554 -10.40 -23.92 -14.71
CA LEU A 554 -11.21 -22.84 -14.14
C LEU A 554 -10.63 -22.32 -12.82
N SER A 555 -9.36 -22.62 -12.53
CA SER A 555 -8.71 -22.20 -11.28
C SER A 555 -8.64 -20.68 -11.14
N TYR A 556 -8.70 -19.93 -12.25
CA TYR A 556 -8.80 -18.46 -12.24
C TYR A 556 -10.09 -17.91 -11.61
N LEU A 557 -11.13 -18.74 -11.43
CA LEU A 557 -12.36 -18.36 -10.73
C LEU A 557 -12.23 -18.44 -9.20
N LEU A 558 -11.15 -19.05 -8.70
CA LEU A 558 -10.87 -19.17 -7.27
C LEU A 558 -10.13 -17.93 -6.79
N ILE A 559 -10.59 -17.34 -5.68
CA ILE A 559 -9.89 -16.21 -5.07
C ILE A 559 -8.69 -16.74 -4.30
N ASN A 560 -7.49 -16.21 -4.58
CA ASN A 560 -6.27 -16.53 -3.83
C ASN A 560 -6.03 -18.05 -3.72
N ALA A 561 -6.06 -18.74 -4.86
CA ALA A 561 -5.89 -20.19 -4.93
C ALA A 561 -4.46 -20.66 -4.59
N THR A 562 -3.48 -19.77 -4.74
CA THR A 562 -2.04 -19.97 -4.51
C THR A 562 -1.58 -19.58 -3.11
N LEU A 563 -2.44 -18.94 -2.30
CA LEU A 563 -2.18 -18.65 -0.88
C LEU A 563 -0.83 -17.98 -0.61
N ASP A 564 -0.39 -17.09 -1.50
CA ASP A 564 0.99 -16.58 -1.55
C ASP A 564 1.35 -15.74 -0.31
N SER A 565 0.38 -15.00 0.24
CA SER A 565 0.64 -14.02 1.32
C SER A 565 -0.42 -13.98 2.43
N ASN A 566 -1.67 -14.34 2.14
CA ASN A 566 -2.77 -14.36 3.10
C ASN A 566 -3.81 -15.44 2.72
N SER A 567 -4.93 -15.49 3.44
CA SER A 567 -6.05 -16.40 3.17
C SER A 567 -7.34 -15.64 2.81
N ASP A 568 -7.21 -14.43 2.26
CA ASP A 568 -8.36 -13.62 1.86
C ASP A 568 -9.17 -14.34 0.78
N GLY A 569 -10.50 -14.19 0.86
CA GLY A 569 -11.44 -14.91 0.01
C GLY A 569 -11.87 -16.28 0.53
N TRP A 570 -11.20 -16.84 1.54
CA TRP A 570 -11.55 -18.12 2.16
C TRP A 570 -12.36 -17.95 3.45
N SER A 571 -13.14 -18.97 3.82
CA SER A 571 -14.10 -18.93 4.93
C SER A 571 -13.50 -18.77 6.33
N VAL A 572 -12.23 -19.13 6.52
CA VAL A 572 -11.51 -19.04 7.80
C VAL A 572 -10.05 -18.69 7.54
N ALA A 573 -9.44 -17.92 8.45
CA ALA A 573 -8.03 -17.57 8.34
C ALA A 573 -7.12 -18.77 8.65
N ALA A 574 -6.06 -18.92 7.87
CA ALA A 574 -4.98 -19.90 8.10
C ALA A 574 -3.66 -19.18 8.43
N THR A 575 -2.74 -19.86 9.09
CA THR A 575 -1.35 -19.38 9.19
C THR A 575 -0.70 -19.54 7.82
N ILE A 576 -0.21 -18.44 7.24
CA ILE A 576 0.44 -18.43 5.92
C ILE A 576 1.93 -18.16 6.05
N SER A 577 2.74 -19.00 5.40
CA SER A 577 4.18 -18.79 5.25
C SER A 577 4.70 -19.59 4.06
N TYR A 578 5.69 -19.06 3.34
CA TYR A 578 6.30 -19.70 2.15
C TYR A 578 5.27 -20.13 1.08
N ALA A 579 4.19 -19.36 0.88
CA ALA A 579 3.06 -19.70 0.00
C ALA A 579 2.42 -21.06 0.34
N CYS A 580 2.24 -21.33 1.63
CA CYS A 580 1.51 -22.50 2.13
C CYS A 580 0.59 -22.05 3.26
N ALA A 581 -0.57 -22.70 3.38
CA ALA A 581 -1.45 -22.55 4.52
C ALA A 581 -1.32 -23.75 5.47
N GLU A 582 -1.30 -23.48 6.78
CA GLU A 582 -1.31 -24.54 7.79
C GLU A 582 -2.41 -24.41 8.84
N PHE A 583 -2.86 -25.58 9.31
CA PHE A 583 -3.59 -25.75 10.56
C PHE A 583 -2.89 -26.80 11.42
N TYR A 584 -2.42 -26.38 12.60
CA TYR A 584 -1.77 -27.25 13.58
C TYR A 584 -2.69 -27.48 14.78
N GLN A 585 -3.03 -28.75 15.05
CA GLN A 585 -3.90 -29.18 16.16
C GLN A 585 -5.26 -28.46 16.25
N LYS A 586 -5.77 -27.94 15.14
CA LYS A 586 -7.01 -27.17 15.08
C LYS A 586 -7.92 -27.70 13.99
N THR A 587 -9.18 -27.94 14.32
CA THR A 587 -10.22 -28.27 13.33
C THR A 587 -10.55 -27.07 12.47
N PHE A 588 -11.01 -27.30 11.24
CA PHE A 588 -11.30 -26.23 10.29
C PHE A 588 -12.28 -26.69 9.20
N ASP A 589 -12.98 -25.72 8.62
CA ASP A 589 -13.65 -25.83 7.31
C ASP A 589 -13.19 -24.64 6.46
N PHE A 590 -12.13 -24.87 5.66
CA PHE A 590 -11.48 -23.89 4.82
C PHE A 590 -12.00 -24.03 3.39
N ASN A 591 -12.90 -23.12 2.98
CA ASN A 591 -13.68 -23.27 1.77
C ASN A 591 -14.01 -21.96 1.06
N GLN A 592 -14.40 -22.11 -0.21
CA GLN A 592 -14.97 -21.08 -1.07
C GLN A 592 -16.26 -21.57 -1.71
N ILE A 593 -17.13 -20.63 -2.08
CA ILE A 593 -18.33 -20.88 -2.89
C ILE A 593 -18.13 -20.22 -4.25
N VAL A 594 -17.88 -21.04 -5.28
CA VAL A 594 -17.80 -20.58 -6.66
C VAL A 594 -19.20 -20.59 -7.25
N LYS A 595 -19.65 -19.45 -7.79
CA LYS A 595 -21.02 -19.27 -8.29
C LYS A 595 -21.08 -19.26 -9.82
N ASN A 596 -22.28 -19.32 -10.37
CA ASN A 596 -22.57 -19.20 -11.80
C ASN A 596 -21.90 -20.26 -12.68
N LEU A 597 -21.58 -21.42 -12.11
CA LEU A 597 -20.93 -22.51 -12.83
C LEU A 597 -21.91 -23.21 -13.81
N PRO A 598 -21.44 -23.62 -15.00
CA PRO A 598 -22.22 -24.47 -15.90
C PRO A 598 -22.59 -25.81 -15.25
N ALA A 599 -23.67 -26.42 -15.72
CA ALA A 599 -23.95 -27.81 -15.36
C ALA A 599 -22.86 -28.73 -15.92
N GLY A 600 -22.52 -29.79 -15.19
CA GLY A 600 -21.55 -30.79 -15.64
C GLY A 600 -20.67 -31.33 -14.51
N ASN A 601 -19.63 -32.06 -14.90
CA ASN A 601 -18.67 -32.69 -14.01
C ASN A 601 -17.46 -31.79 -13.80
N TYR A 602 -16.99 -31.78 -12.55
CA TYR A 602 -15.89 -30.97 -12.07
C TYR A 602 -14.92 -31.82 -11.29
N GLN A 603 -13.66 -31.41 -11.27
CA GLN A 603 -12.68 -31.97 -10.36
C GLN A 603 -12.04 -30.85 -9.57
N VAL A 604 -12.13 -30.97 -8.25
CA VAL A 604 -11.46 -30.08 -7.31
C VAL A 604 -10.09 -30.68 -6.99
N GLY A 605 -9.05 -29.85 -7.09
CA GLY A 605 -7.68 -30.22 -6.76
C GLY A 605 -7.06 -29.35 -5.68
N VAL A 606 -6.07 -29.90 -4.98
CA VAL A 606 -5.21 -29.17 -4.05
C VAL A 606 -3.93 -29.97 -3.81
N GLN A 607 -2.79 -29.30 -3.63
CA GLN A 607 -1.59 -29.92 -3.07
C GLN A 607 -1.70 -29.90 -1.56
N ALA A 608 -1.81 -31.07 -0.94
CA ALA A 608 -2.07 -31.15 0.49
C ALA A 608 -1.59 -32.46 1.09
N PHE A 609 -1.13 -32.40 2.34
CA PHE A 609 -1.00 -33.58 3.18
C PHE A 609 -1.38 -33.29 4.62
N GLN A 610 -1.67 -34.37 5.34
CA GLN A 610 -1.73 -34.35 6.79
C GLN A 610 -0.62 -35.22 7.37
N ARG A 611 0.01 -34.74 8.45
CA ARG A 611 0.87 -35.52 9.34
C ARG A 611 0.10 -35.86 10.62
N PRO A 612 -0.38 -37.10 10.79
CA PRO A 612 -1.03 -37.54 12.03
C PRO A 612 0.01 -37.88 13.11
N GLY A 613 0.30 -36.93 14.00
CA GLY A 613 1.28 -37.10 15.10
C GLY A 613 2.69 -36.62 14.74
N SER A 614 3.71 -37.16 15.39
CA SER A 614 5.10 -36.91 15.00
C SER A 614 5.42 -37.56 13.65
N ALA A 615 6.55 -37.18 13.03
CA ALA A 615 6.99 -37.83 11.78
C ALA A 615 7.23 -39.34 11.97
N ALA A 616 7.68 -39.77 13.15
CA ALA A 616 7.86 -41.19 13.49
C ALA A 616 6.53 -41.92 13.66
N ASP A 617 5.53 -41.28 14.29
CA ASP A 617 4.18 -41.85 14.46
C ASP A 617 3.51 -42.03 13.10
N ALA A 618 3.57 -40.99 12.26
CA ALA A 618 3.03 -41.01 10.91
C ALA A 618 3.69 -42.12 10.06
N TYR A 619 5.01 -42.30 10.16
CA TYR A 619 5.71 -43.36 9.45
C TYR A 619 5.33 -44.76 9.92
N THR A 620 5.24 -44.96 11.24
CA THR A 620 4.81 -46.23 11.84
C THR A 620 3.39 -46.60 11.41
N ALA A 621 2.47 -45.63 11.44
CA ALA A 621 1.10 -45.82 11.00
C ALA A 621 1.02 -46.13 9.50
N TYR A 622 1.80 -45.42 8.67
CA TYR A 622 1.87 -45.64 7.22
C TYR A 622 2.28 -47.08 6.87
N ASN A 623 3.34 -47.58 7.49
CA ASN A 623 3.85 -48.93 7.21
C ASN A 623 2.95 -50.05 7.76
N SER A 624 2.04 -49.71 8.67
CA SER A 624 1.06 -50.66 9.23
C SER A 624 -0.30 -50.55 8.53
N ASP A 625 -0.37 -49.86 7.39
CA ASP A 625 -1.60 -49.54 6.65
C ASP A 625 -2.70 -48.88 7.53
N ASN A 626 -2.28 -48.15 8.57
CA ASN A 626 -3.19 -47.44 9.46
C ASN A 626 -3.39 -45.99 9.00
N ASP A 627 -4.54 -45.72 8.38
CA ASP A 627 -4.88 -44.39 7.86
C ASP A 627 -5.52 -43.47 8.90
N ASN A 628 -4.64 -42.79 9.65
CA ASN A 628 -4.99 -41.79 10.65
C ASN A 628 -5.29 -40.39 10.06
N VAL A 629 -5.35 -40.22 8.73
CA VAL A 629 -5.73 -38.94 8.13
C VAL A 629 -7.20 -38.64 8.44
N THR A 630 -7.47 -37.43 8.92
CA THR A 630 -8.79 -36.91 9.26
C THR A 630 -9.24 -35.75 8.35
N VAL A 631 -8.32 -35.18 7.56
CA VAL A 631 -8.63 -34.06 6.65
C VAL A 631 -9.18 -34.56 5.32
N PHE A 632 -10.28 -33.96 4.89
CA PHE A 632 -10.97 -34.25 3.64
C PHE A 632 -10.92 -33.07 2.68
N LEU A 633 -10.48 -33.34 1.44
CA LEU A 633 -10.79 -32.51 0.28
C LEU A 633 -12.24 -32.78 -0.13
N TYR A 634 -13.00 -31.72 -0.39
CA TYR A 634 -14.40 -31.86 -0.79
C TYR A 634 -14.81 -30.88 -1.87
N GLY A 635 -15.80 -31.30 -2.66
CA GLY A 635 -16.51 -30.50 -3.65
C GLY A 635 -17.99 -30.89 -3.64
N ALA A 636 -18.86 -29.96 -3.29
CA ALA A 636 -20.27 -30.21 -2.98
C ALA A 636 -20.43 -31.34 -1.94
N THR A 637 -21.09 -32.45 -2.31
CA THR A 637 -21.33 -33.59 -1.42
C THR A 637 -20.23 -34.65 -1.48
N LYS A 638 -19.30 -34.54 -2.43
CA LYS A 638 -18.21 -35.51 -2.64
C LYS A 638 -17.00 -35.12 -1.80
N ALA A 639 -16.36 -36.10 -1.17
CA ALA A 639 -15.19 -35.87 -0.33
C ALA A 639 -14.21 -37.06 -0.39
N LYS A 640 -12.92 -36.77 -0.25
CA LYS A 640 -11.84 -37.77 -0.19
C LYS A 640 -10.81 -37.33 0.84
N LYS A 641 -10.26 -38.27 1.60
CA LYS A 641 -9.13 -37.99 2.49
C LYS A 641 -7.93 -37.49 1.66
N ILE A 642 -7.22 -36.50 2.18
CA ILE A 642 -5.97 -36.05 1.56
C ILE A 642 -4.85 -37.06 1.83
N LYS A 643 -3.73 -36.90 1.14
CA LYS A 643 -2.55 -37.74 1.34
C LYS A 643 -2.01 -37.64 2.76
N GLN A 644 -1.51 -38.76 3.26
CA GLN A 644 -0.65 -38.78 4.44
C GLN A 644 0.74 -38.25 4.05
N ILE A 645 1.43 -37.52 4.92
CA ILE A 645 2.79 -37.00 4.68
C ILE A 645 3.79 -38.07 4.15
N CYS A 646 3.68 -39.33 4.57
CA CYS A 646 4.56 -40.42 4.13
C CYS A 646 4.22 -40.97 2.74
N ALA A 647 3.07 -40.61 2.15
CA ALA A 647 2.63 -41.14 0.85
C ALA A 647 3.61 -40.84 -0.29
N GLU A 648 4.34 -39.73 -0.18
CA GLU A 648 5.31 -39.28 -1.18
C GLU A 648 6.66 -38.91 -0.53
N MET A 649 7.05 -39.66 0.50
CA MET A 649 8.37 -39.54 1.12
C MET A 649 9.51 -39.73 0.11
N GLN A 650 10.59 -38.98 0.27
CA GLN A 650 11.70 -38.93 -0.68
C GLN A 650 12.89 -39.73 -0.19
N THR A 651 13.73 -40.20 -1.12
CA THR A 651 14.98 -40.92 -0.82
C THR A 651 16.20 -40.03 -0.64
N ARG A 652 16.03 -38.73 -0.90
CA ARG A 652 17.02 -37.67 -0.67
C ARG A 652 16.30 -36.42 -0.18
N LYS A 653 17.03 -35.58 0.55
CA LYS A 653 16.56 -34.26 0.97
C LYS A 653 16.25 -33.38 -0.25
N LEU A 654 15.11 -32.69 -0.22
CA LEU A 654 14.73 -31.72 -1.24
C LEU A 654 15.02 -30.27 -0.81
N GLY A 655 15.14 -30.00 0.49
CA GLY A 655 15.45 -28.68 1.05
C GLY A 655 14.49 -28.23 2.15
N GLY A 656 14.89 -27.19 2.90
CA GLY A 656 14.18 -26.74 4.11
C GLY A 656 14.47 -27.62 5.32
N ASN A 657 13.57 -27.60 6.32
CA ASN A 657 13.67 -28.48 7.48
C ASN A 657 12.84 -29.75 7.25
N GLU A 658 13.51 -30.91 7.20
CA GLU A 658 12.92 -32.21 6.89
C GLU A 658 13.16 -33.19 8.05
N SER A 659 12.19 -34.08 8.29
CA SER A 659 12.36 -35.21 9.19
C SER A 659 12.93 -36.41 8.45
N THR A 660 13.95 -37.05 9.02
CA THR A 660 14.42 -38.36 8.58
C THR A 660 13.53 -39.45 9.21
N ILE A 661 12.91 -40.29 8.39
CA ILE A 661 12.06 -41.41 8.81
C ILE A 661 12.58 -42.71 8.16
N GLY A 662 12.33 -43.86 8.78
CA GLY A 662 12.73 -45.16 8.23
C GLY A 662 14.24 -45.34 7.99
N GLY A 663 15.08 -44.55 8.67
CA GLY A 663 16.54 -44.55 8.53
C GLY A 663 17.09 -43.77 7.33
N ASN A 664 16.39 -43.72 6.19
CA ASN A 664 16.89 -43.07 4.97
C ASN A 664 15.83 -42.41 4.07
N LYS A 665 14.65 -42.09 4.62
CA LYS A 665 13.58 -41.38 3.92
C LYS A 665 13.36 -40.00 4.51
N TYR A 666 12.85 -39.07 3.71
CA TYR A 666 12.68 -37.67 4.10
C TYR A 666 11.26 -37.17 3.82
N VAL A 667 10.70 -36.48 4.79
CA VAL A 667 9.40 -35.79 4.69
C VAL A 667 9.52 -34.36 5.22
N PRO A 668 8.64 -33.43 4.79
CA PRO A 668 8.63 -32.06 5.31
C PRO A 668 8.45 -32.01 6.84
N ASN A 669 9.12 -31.06 7.50
CA ASN A 669 8.96 -30.79 8.92
C ASN A 669 8.66 -29.31 9.24
N ASN A 670 8.65 -28.44 8.24
CA ASN A 670 8.18 -27.06 8.33
C ASN A 670 7.50 -26.63 7.01
N MET A 671 6.90 -25.44 7.01
CA MET A 671 6.19 -24.89 5.85
C MET A 671 7.11 -24.66 4.65
N GLU A 672 8.37 -24.25 4.88
CA GLU A 672 9.38 -24.09 3.83
C GLU A 672 9.62 -25.40 3.06
N ALA A 673 9.89 -26.50 3.77
CA ALA A 673 10.07 -27.81 3.14
C ALA A 673 8.80 -28.27 2.42
N ALA A 674 7.61 -28.04 2.99
CA ALA A 674 6.36 -28.37 2.32
C ALA A 674 6.20 -27.60 1.00
N SER A 675 6.53 -26.29 0.96
CA SER A 675 6.50 -25.48 -0.26
C SER A 675 7.44 -26.02 -1.34
N ILE A 676 8.60 -26.54 -0.96
CA ILE A 676 9.57 -27.14 -1.89
C ILE A 676 9.01 -28.44 -2.48
N TYR A 677 8.37 -29.28 -1.66
CA TYR A 677 7.73 -30.51 -2.12
C TYR A 677 6.55 -30.19 -3.06
N PHE A 678 5.71 -29.21 -2.73
CA PHE A 678 4.62 -28.77 -3.60
C PHE A 678 5.14 -28.24 -4.95
N LYS A 679 6.21 -27.42 -4.95
CA LYS A 679 6.87 -26.97 -6.20
C LYS A 679 7.43 -28.09 -7.07
N LYS A 680 7.69 -29.28 -6.50
CA LYS A 680 8.07 -30.49 -7.26
C LYS A 680 6.88 -31.30 -7.78
N GLY A 681 5.65 -30.80 -7.61
CA GLY A 681 4.42 -31.46 -8.04
C GLY A 681 3.94 -32.57 -7.10
N LEU A 682 4.49 -32.65 -5.88
CA LEU A 682 4.13 -33.68 -4.90
C LEU A 682 2.82 -33.33 -4.18
N TYR A 683 2.22 -34.34 -3.56
CA TYR A 683 1.01 -34.31 -2.74
C TYR A 683 -0.25 -33.79 -3.44
N GLN A 684 -0.38 -34.03 -4.74
CA GLN A 684 -1.60 -33.70 -5.48
C GLN A 684 -2.79 -34.56 -5.01
N ASN A 685 -3.90 -33.91 -4.63
CA ASN A 685 -5.17 -34.54 -4.28
C ASN A 685 -6.26 -34.09 -5.25
N ARG A 686 -7.23 -34.96 -5.52
CA ARG A 686 -8.37 -34.69 -6.40
C ARG A 686 -9.65 -35.30 -5.84
N VAL A 687 -10.77 -34.60 -6.02
CA VAL A 687 -12.12 -35.14 -5.81
C VAL A 687 -13.02 -34.69 -6.96
N THR A 688 -13.68 -35.67 -7.59
CA THR A 688 -14.64 -35.43 -8.66
C THR A 688 -16.02 -35.17 -8.07
N THR A 689 -16.75 -34.23 -8.67
CA THR A 689 -18.10 -33.83 -8.27
C THR A 689 -18.89 -33.34 -9.48
N SER A 690 -20.17 -33.02 -9.29
CA SER A 690 -21.02 -32.49 -10.36
C SER A 690 -21.88 -31.32 -9.88
N VAL A 691 -22.17 -30.42 -10.81
CA VAL A 691 -23.08 -29.30 -10.64
C VAL A 691 -24.32 -29.58 -11.50
N ALA A 692 -25.48 -29.67 -10.86
CA ALA A 692 -26.69 -30.20 -11.50
C ALA A 692 -27.46 -29.18 -12.36
N ALA A 693 -27.21 -27.88 -12.21
CA ALA A 693 -27.96 -26.82 -12.90
C ALA A 693 -27.02 -25.75 -13.46
N LYS A 694 -27.39 -25.19 -14.62
CA LYS A 694 -26.71 -24.02 -15.20
C LYS A 694 -26.85 -22.83 -14.25
N GLY A 695 -25.73 -22.17 -13.94
CA GLY A 695 -25.69 -21.11 -12.94
C GLY A 695 -25.56 -21.62 -11.50
N GLY A 696 -25.26 -22.92 -11.33
CA GLY A 696 -25.11 -23.54 -10.02
C GLY A 696 -23.90 -23.03 -9.24
N GLN A 697 -23.88 -23.32 -7.94
CA GLN A 697 -22.76 -22.99 -7.07
C GLN A 697 -22.05 -24.27 -6.59
N LEU A 698 -20.73 -24.18 -6.45
CA LEU A 698 -19.89 -25.23 -5.91
C LEU A 698 -19.22 -24.74 -4.63
N LYS A 699 -19.60 -25.32 -3.49
CA LYS A 699 -18.82 -25.19 -2.25
C LYS A 699 -17.70 -26.22 -2.28
N MET A 700 -16.46 -25.77 -2.19
CA MET A 700 -15.27 -26.62 -2.23
C MET A 700 -14.21 -26.18 -1.23
N GLY A 701 -13.38 -27.12 -0.78
CA GLY A 701 -12.31 -26.82 0.16
C GLY A 701 -11.75 -28.03 0.89
N LEU A 702 -11.10 -27.75 2.02
CA LEU A 702 -10.59 -28.74 2.95
C LEU A 702 -11.31 -28.62 4.28
N ARG A 703 -11.66 -29.76 4.89
CA ARG A 703 -12.30 -29.79 6.21
C ARG A 703 -11.81 -30.92 7.08
N THR A 704 -11.85 -30.70 8.39
CA THR A 704 -11.71 -31.76 9.39
C THR A 704 -12.50 -31.43 10.64
N THR A 705 -13.17 -32.43 11.21
CA THR A 705 -13.87 -32.33 12.49
C THR A 705 -13.05 -32.90 13.65
N LYS A 706 -11.86 -33.45 13.38
CA LYS A 706 -10.99 -34.06 14.38
C LYS A 706 -9.51 -33.76 14.11
N MET A 707 -8.82 -33.19 15.09
CA MET A 707 -7.37 -32.96 15.05
C MET A 707 -6.78 -33.32 16.42
N ASP A 708 -6.05 -34.44 16.48
CA ASP A 708 -5.41 -34.88 17.72
C ASP A 708 -4.08 -34.13 17.95
N ASN A 709 -3.46 -34.36 19.12
CA ASN A 709 -2.19 -33.74 19.46
C ASN A 709 -1.13 -34.00 18.37
N SER A 710 -0.35 -32.98 18.05
CA SER A 710 0.66 -32.96 16.98
C SER A 710 0.16 -33.17 15.55
N TYR A 711 -1.15 -33.20 15.29
CA TYR A 711 -1.66 -33.29 13.92
C TYR A 711 -1.41 -31.98 13.17
N TRP A 712 -0.86 -32.09 11.97
CA TRP A 712 -0.51 -30.95 11.12
C TRP A 712 -1.10 -31.14 9.73
N ALA A 713 -1.93 -30.20 9.30
CA ALA A 713 -2.46 -30.13 7.94
C ALA A 713 -1.82 -28.94 7.23
N ILE A 714 -1.29 -29.18 6.04
CA ILE A 714 -0.67 -28.14 5.22
C ILE A 714 -1.05 -28.32 3.75
N PHE A 715 -1.31 -27.22 3.08
CA PHE A 715 -1.83 -27.22 1.72
C PHE A 715 -1.56 -25.93 0.97
N ASP A 716 -1.62 -26.03 -0.36
CA ASP A 716 -1.45 -24.96 -1.33
C ASP A 716 -2.10 -25.36 -2.67
N ASN A 717 -2.20 -24.40 -3.60
CA ASN A 717 -2.44 -24.61 -5.02
C ASN A 717 -3.78 -25.30 -5.27
N PHE A 718 -4.87 -24.66 -4.84
CA PHE A 718 -6.22 -25.10 -5.16
C PHE A 718 -6.49 -24.99 -6.65
N GLN A 719 -7.15 -26.00 -7.20
CA GLN A 719 -7.41 -26.13 -8.62
C GLN A 719 -8.88 -26.49 -8.85
N LEU A 720 -9.44 -26.00 -9.96
CA LEU A 720 -10.78 -26.35 -10.38
C LEU A 720 -10.78 -26.68 -11.87
N TYR A 721 -11.15 -27.92 -12.20
CA TYR A 721 -11.22 -28.39 -13.58
C TYR A 721 -12.65 -28.74 -13.98
N TYR A 722 -13.01 -28.48 -15.23
CA TYR A 722 -14.32 -28.79 -15.80
C TYR A 722 -14.22 -29.81 -16.94
N PHE A 723 -15.16 -30.76 -16.95
CA PHE A 723 -15.19 -31.91 -17.85
C PHE A 723 -16.48 -32.01 -18.69
N GLY A 724 -17.32 -30.98 -18.71
CA GLY A 724 -18.59 -31.05 -19.44
C GLY A 724 -19.47 -32.18 -18.89
N ASP A 725 -20.03 -32.99 -19.78
CA ASP A 725 -20.85 -34.15 -19.41
C ASP A 725 -20.03 -35.43 -19.17
N VAL A 726 -18.71 -35.38 -19.33
CA VAL A 726 -17.84 -36.55 -19.15
C VAL A 726 -17.45 -36.71 -17.69
N ASP A 727 -17.61 -37.91 -17.14
CA ASP A 727 -17.13 -38.24 -15.80
C ASP A 727 -15.64 -38.62 -15.86
N PRO A 728 -14.72 -37.84 -15.28
CA PRO A 728 -13.29 -38.15 -15.33
C PRO A 728 -12.93 -39.43 -14.57
N ASP A 729 -13.75 -39.87 -13.60
CA ASP A 729 -13.53 -41.13 -12.90
C ASP A 729 -14.15 -42.34 -13.65
N ASN A 730 -15.03 -42.09 -14.63
CA ASN A 730 -15.60 -43.13 -15.50
C ASN A 730 -15.71 -42.67 -16.98
N PRO A 731 -14.59 -42.62 -17.72
CA PRO A 731 -14.52 -42.05 -19.08
C PRO A 731 -15.40 -42.74 -20.12
N THR A 732 -15.72 -44.02 -19.90
CA THR A 732 -16.34 -44.91 -20.90
C THR A 732 -17.86 -45.00 -20.77
N GLY A 733 -18.43 -44.48 -19.68
CA GLY A 733 -19.84 -44.69 -19.33
C GLY A 733 -20.21 -46.16 -19.05
N ILE A 734 -19.23 -47.06 -18.92
CA ILE A 734 -19.46 -48.48 -18.59
C ILE A 734 -19.62 -48.57 -17.07
N VAL A 735 -20.78 -49.07 -16.62
CA VAL A 735 -21.03 -49.35 -15.20
C VAL A 735 -20.73 -50.82 -14.95
N GLU A 736 -19.74 -51.13 -14.09
CA GLU A 736 -19.51 -52.50 -13.61
C GLU A 736 -20.68 -52.89 -12.69
N HIS A 737 -21.61 -53.73 -13.18
CA HIS A 737 -22.67 -54.29 -12.36
C HIS A 737 -22.16 -55.56 -11.65
N GLN A 738 -22.02 -55.50 -10.32
CA GLN A 738 -21.95 -56.71 -9.50
C GLN A 738 -23.36 -57.34 -9.51
N VAL A 739 -23.56 -58.41 -10.28
CA VAL A 739 -24.84 -59.11 -10.36
C VAL A 739 -25.12 -59.78 -9.02
N LYS A 740 -25.84 -59.08 -8.11
CA LYS A 740 -26.59 -59.77 -7.07
C LYS A 740 -27.74 -60.47 -7.77
N GLN A 741 -27.89 -61.78 -7.54
CA GLN A 741 -28.96 -62.61 -8.12
C GLN A 741 -30.31 -61.87 -8.09
N GLN A 742 -30.72 -61.35 -9.25
CA GLN A 742 -32.10 -61.07 -9.55
C GLN A 742 -32.47 -61.86 -10.80
N THR A 743 -33.51 -62.66 -10.62
CA THR A 743 -34.09 -63.57 -11.59
C THR A 743 -34.90 -62.82 -12.65
N ALA A 744 -34.71 -63.22 -13.91
CA ALA A 744 -35.61 -63.04 -15.06
C ALA A 744 -35.33 -61.94 -16.11
N ASP A 745 -34.11 -61.42 -16.22
CA ASP A 745 -33.75 -60.61 -17.39
C ASP A 745 -33.24 -61.45 -18.58
N THR A 746 -33.64 -61.07 -19.79
CA THR A 746 -33.21 -61.72 -21.04
C THR A 746 -31.85 -61.18 -21.49
N TRP A 747 -30.88 -62.07 -21.67
CA TRP A 747 -29.51 -61.73 -22.05
C TRP A 747 -29.33 -61.79 -23.57
N PHE A 748 -28.46 -60.95 -24.12
CA PHE A 748 -28.04 -61.02 -25.51
C PHE A 748 -26.51 -60.97 -25.61
N ASP A 749 -25.93 -61.62 -26.62
CA ASP A 749 -24.54 -61.41 -26.97
C ASP A 749 -24.35 -60.13 -27.82
N MET A 750 -23.10 -59.82 -28.15
CA MET A 750 -22.75 -58.64 -28.96
C MET A 750 -23.25 -58.70 -30.41
N GLN A 751 -23.81 -59.83 -30.85
CA GLN A 751 -24.47 -59.98 -32.15
C GLN A 751 -26.00 -59.88 -32.02
N GLY A 752 -26.53 -59.54 -30.85
CA GLY A 752 -27.96 -59.42 -30.60
C GLY A 752 -28.68 -60.77 -30.51
N ARG A 753 -27.96 -61.88 -30.32
CA ARG A 753 -28.57 -63.21 -30.16
C ARG A 753 -28.95 -63.43 -28.71
N ARG A 754 -30.19 -63.85 -28.48
CA ARG A 754 -30.73 -64.14 -27.16
C ARG A 754 -30.00 -65.32 -26.51
N ILE A 755 -29.57 -65.15 -25.27
CA ILE A 755 -28.95 -66.17 -24.42
C ILE A 755 -29.98 -66.63 -23.40
N GLN A 756 -30.31 -67.92 -23.42
CA GLN A 756 -31.40 -68.50 -22.61
C GLN A 756 -31.00 -68.81 -21.16
N GLN A 757 -29.70 -68.79 -20.84
CA GLN A 757 -29.16 -69.05 -19.50
C GLN A 757 -28.17 -67.94 -19.11
N LEU A 758 -27.95 -67.75 -17.80
CA LEU A 758 -26.93 -66.82 -17.30
C LEU A 758 -25.58 -67.12 -17.96
N PRO A 759 -24.91 -66.13 -18.60
CA PRO A 759 -23.66 -66.41 -19.26
C PRO A 759 -22.58 -66.83 -18.26
N THR A 760 -22.00 -68.01 -18.47
CA THR A 760 -20.97 -68.61 -17.60
C THR A 760 -19.55 -68.36 -18.08
N ARG A 761 -19.41 -67.63 -19.20
CA ARG A 761 -18.12 -67.31 -19.82
C ARG A 761 -17.83 -65.84 -19.65
N SER A 762 -16.58 -65.52 -19.35
CA SER A 762 -16.10 -64.14 -19.31
C SER A 762 -16.33 -63.49 -20.69
N GLY A 763 -17.01 -62.35 -20.73
CA GLY A 763 -17.41 -61.72 -22.00
C GLY A 763 -18.32 -60.51 -21.83
N LEU A 764 -18.55 -59.78 -22.92
CA LEU A 764 -19.43 -58.62 -23.00
C LEU A 764 -20.83 -59.06 -23.48
N TYR A 765 -21.87 -58.67 -22.74
CA TYR A 765 -23.27 -59.05 -22.94
C TYR A 765 -24.20 -57.83 -22.89
N ILE A 766 -25.44 -57.96 -23.34
CA ILE A 766 -26.47 -56.91 -23.28
C ILE A 766 -27.66 -57.40 -22.44
N ILE A 767 -28.08 -56.59 -21.47
CA ILE A 767 -29.22 -56.84 -20.58
C ILE A 767 -30.00 -55.53 -20.41
N GLY A 768 -31.32 -55.55 -20.65
CA GLY A 768 -32.17 -54.35 -20.53
C GLY A 768 -31.69 -53.14 -21.37
N GLY A 769 -31.05 -53.39 -22.52
CA GLY A 769 -30.50 -52.35 -23.40
C GLY A 769 -29.14 -51.78 -22.97
N ARG A 770 -28.49 -52.35 -21.94
CA ARG A 770 -27.18 -51.90 -21.42
C ARG A 770 -26.11 -52.96 -21.64
N LYS A 771 -24.87 -52.54 -21.95
CA LYS A 771 -23.71 -53.43 -22.11
C LYS A 771 -23.12 -53.77 -20.72
N VAL A 772 -22.88 -55.05 -20.45
CA VAL A 772 -22.41 -55.59 -19.17
C VAL A 772 -21.28 -56.59 -19.41
N ILE A 773 -20.23 -56.56 -18.60
CA ILE A 773 -19.13 -57.55 -18.66
C ILE A 773 -19.34 -58.59 -17.56
N ILE A 774 -19.33 -59.87 -17.93
CA ILE A 774 -19.17 -60.98 -16.98
C ILE A 774 -17.69 -61.37 -16.97
N LYS A 775 -17.13 -61.56 -15.78
CA LYS A 775 -15.74 -62.01 -15.56
C LYS A 775 -15.71 -63.48 -15.20
#